data_AF-A0A6P8F6K4-F1
#
_entry.id   AF-A0A6P8F6K4-F1
#
_cell.length_a   1.000
_cell.length_b   1.000
_cell.length_c   1.000
_cell.angle_alpha   90.00
_cell.angle_beta   90.00
_cell.angle_gamma   90.00
#
_symmetry.space_group_name_H-M   'P 1'
#
loop_
_entity.id
_entity.type
_entity.pdbx_description
1 polymer ?
#
loop_
_entity_poly.entity_id
_entity_poly.type
_entity_poly.pdbx_seq_one_letter_code
_entity_poly.pdbx_strand_id
1 'polypeptide(L)'
;MFCRSHFRAGAPPVIDPVGTAFPNQTAVTLAWNLTLSVGARQQQNQTLVNVSSPACGDWFVAAHLPEDDGKIQQKGLPSCFYLFQPQMLIRRAVDTPTLLPNIPLSQTLSSAHTPSILKFFVPEFSTQLAVTIVTCAVEGVARPTCGLGLLIGSASSGRDSRLTYNCSGEGPCTASVSAPPWGTWVQVAVETSLANVTMTFNISANSTVACKPKSAPADFNSNFTVSVSNGTTAPNVSTETSAVARGDSSAGSCILTPAVSREDTDVLSLRFTVADGNLTVPSDPPTLVTFDLNSAATSGGTLNVQISLNRSSVIGGFTSVRACLTPSVPVMALNNSQSCATAFVQGYSLSVDSSVTETALRIPFPEASMWYLTLQTLCNNSSECSNVSAVVGVSVNVSACIDDCGAYGDCRLLRTHSYLYASCACKAGWRGWGCTDGSKALSFSLQLRSVLFLTLSNLLFLPPIILALYRGYLPEAAVYLYNMFFSTFYHACDQPGVTVLCILDYDTLQFCDFLGSCTSVWVTVICMAKLQDLFKYVLFMSGALLIAMAMSLDRHGLWNFLGPLLFALITMVSAWVYRGVGRRQCYPPLWRRWVFYLLPGIALALIGVCVYVFAETDGNYLYTHSLWHVLIATSILFLLPPRDTHTQPWGWTHSLCGYKICKNQKEDLYTVS
;
A
#
# COMPACT_ATOMS: atom_id res chain seq x y z
N MET A 1 12.18 21.28 0.08
CA MET A 1 11.08 20.28 -0.02
C MET A 1 10.78 19.78 1.39
N PHE A 2 9.56 19.39 1.72
CA PHE A 2 9.27 18.81 3.04
C PHE A 2 8.89 17.34 2.85
N CYS A 3 9.63 16.44 3.48
CA CYS A 3 9.24 15.04 3.59
C CYS A 3 8.41 14.90 4.87
N ARG A 4 7.27 14.21 4.82
CA ARG A 4 6.51 13.88 6.02
C ARG A 4 6.66 12.39 6.30
N SER A 5 6.98 12.06 7.54
CA SER A 5 7.10 10.70 8.03
C SER A 5 6.03 10.45 9.09
N HIS A 6 5.38 9.30 9.00
CA HIS A 6 4.36 8.82 9.92
C HIS A 6 4.83 7.52 10.54
N PHE A 7 4.62 7.34 11.83
CA PHE A 7 5.05 6.13 12.53
C PHE A 7 3.97 5.63 13.48
N ARG A 8 3.85 4.31 13.57
CA ARG A 8 2.82 3.61 14.36
C ARG A 8 3.37 2.26 14.83
N ALA A 9 3.04 1.87 16.06
CA ALA A 9 3.34 0.55 16.60
C ALA A 9 2.23 -0.45 16.24
N GLY A 10 2.60 -1.72 16.03
CA GLY A 10 1.68 -2.86 15.86
C GLY A 10 1.01 -3.00 14.48
N ALA A 11 0.97 -1.94 13.67
CA ALA A 11 0.48 -1.99 12.29
C ALA A 11 0.98 -0.78 11.47
N PRO A 12 0.95 -0.87 10.13
CA PRO A 12 1.25 0.25 9.25
C PRO A 12 0.42 1.50 9.57
N PRO A 13 1.01 2.71 9.44
CA PRO A 13 0.28 3.95 9.65
C PRO A 13 -0.72 4.18 8.51
N VAL A 14 -1.96 4.49 8.90
CA VAL A 14 -2.99 4.97 7.96
C VAL A 14 -2.77 6.47 7.75
N ILE A 15 -2.45 6.85 6.51
CA ILE A 15 -2.12 8.23 6.12
C ILE A 15 -3.05 8.74 5.02
N ASP A 16 -3.30 10.04 5.02
CA ASP A 16 -4.01 10.74 3.95
C ASP A 16 -3.31 12.08 3.66
N PRO A 17 -2.21 12.06 2.90
CA PRO A 17 -1.40 13.25 2.69
C PRO A 17 -2.05 14.28 1.76
N VAL A 18 -3.06 13.86 0.99
CA VAL A 18 -3.71 14.65 -0.06
C VAL A 18 -5.16 15.03 0.27
N GLY A 19 -5.67 14.65 1.45
CA GLY A 19 -7.00 15.04 1.91
C GLY A 19 -8.13 14.36 1.14
N THR A 20 -8.00 13.06 0.88
CA THR A 20 -8.95 12.25 0.10
C THR A 20 -10.04 11.64 0.97
N ALA A 21 -11.20 11.39 0.37
CA ALA A 21 -12.31 10.77 1.09
C ALA A 21 -12.03 9.28 1.39
N PHE A 22 -12.27 8.87 2.63
CA PHE A 22 -12.33 7.46 3.01
C PHE A 22 -13.72 6.89 2.70
N PRO A 23 -13.83 5.58 2.37
CA PRO A 23 -15.12 4.92 2.20
C PRO A 23 -15.98 5.01 3.46
N ASN A 24 -17.31 4.99 3.29
CA ASN A 24 -18.24 5.06 4.41
C ASN A 24 -17.98 3.94 5.44
N GLN A 25 -18.25 4.24 6.72
CA GLN A 25 -18.06 3.30 7.84
C GLN A 25 -16.60 2.85 8.04
N THR A 26 -15.62 3.59 7.49
CA THR A 26 -14.20 3.35 7.76
C THR A 26 -13.76 4.16 8.97
N ALA A 27 -13.22 3.48 9.97
CA ALA A 27 -12.64 4.15 11.13
C ALA A 27 -11.16 4.44 10.89
N VAL A 28 -10.81 5.72 10.99
CA VAL A 28 -9.45 6.21 10.70
C VAL A 28 -8.84 6.79 11.95
N THR A 29 -7.76 6.18 12.41
CA THR A 29 -6.88 6.75 13.45
C THR A 29 -5.60 7.22 12.77
N LEU A 30 -5.49 8.53 12.55
CA LEU A 30 -4.31 9.11 11.92
C LEU A 30 -3.09 8.90 12.81
N ALA A 31 -2.05 8.30 12.24
CA ALA A 31 -0.80 8.02 12.93
C ALA A 31 -0.07 9.32 13.32
N TRP A 32 0.78 9.22 14.35
CA TRP A 32 1.71 10.29 14.71
C TRP A 32 2.60 10.66 13.54
N ASN A 33 2.70 11.97 13.29
CA ASN A 33 3.44 12.51 12.16
C ASN A 33 4.61 13.39 12.63
N LEU A 34 5.65 13.39 11.82
CA LEU A 34 6.81 14.25 11.97
C LEU A 34 7.13 14.84 10.60
N THR A 35 7.37 16.15 10.57
CA THR A 35 7.73 16.86 9.34
C THR A 35 9.24 17.06 9.29
N LEU A 36 9.87 16.47 8.27
CA LEU A 36 11.30 16.60 8.00
C LEU A 36 11.49 17.64 6.90
N SER A 37 12.15 18.74 7.23
CA SER A 37 12.57 19.70 6.20
C SER A 37 13.74 19.12 5.42
N VAL A 38 13.65 19.07 4.10
CA VAL A 38 14.73 18.65 3.18
C VAL A 38 15.21 19.89 2.44
N GLY A 39 16.34 20.45 2.89
CA GLY A 39 16.97 21.62 2.28
C GLY A 39 17.84 21.22 1.09
N ALA A 40 17.81 22.00 0.00
CA ALA A 40 18.55 21.72 -1.24
C ALA A 40 20.10 21.69 -1.10
N ARG A 41 20.64 22.10 0.07
CA ARG A 41 22.08 22.09 0.38
C ARG A 41 22.47 21.12 1.49
N GLN A 42 21.52 20.42 2.10
CA GLN A 42 21.80 19.52 3.21
C GLN A 42 21.94 18.09 2.67
N GLN A 43 23.17 17.57 2.67
CA GLN A 43 23.47 16.21 2.22
C GLN A 43 22.92 15.13 3.16
N GLN A 44 22.67 15.45 4.43
CA GLN A 44 22.08 14.55 5.41
C GLN A 44 21.23 15.35 6.40
N ASN A 45 19.94 15.08 6.44
CA ASN A 45 19.05 15.54 7.50
C ASN A 45 18.68 14.33 8.35
N GLN A 46 19.37 14.18 9.48
CA GLN A 46 19.03 13.19 10.50
C GLN A 46 18.07 13.85 11.49
N THR A 47 17.01 13.13 11.87
CA THR A 47 16.11 13.58 12.93
C THR A 47 15.91 12.42 13.89
N LEU A 48 16.21 12.68 15.16
CA LEU A 48 16.11 11.69 16.22
C LEU A 48 14.78 11.89 16.95
N VAL A 49 13.98 10.83 17.01
CA VAL A 49 12.77 10.77 17.85
C VAL A 49 13.06 9.84 19.00
N ASN A 50 13.02 10.36 20.23
CA ASN A 50 13.19 9.55 21.43
C ASN A 50 11.81 9.15 21.98
N VAL A 51 11.57 7.85 22.06
CA VAL A 51 10.34 7.28 22.64
C VAL A 51 10.73 6.53 23.91
N SER A 52 10.38 7.09 25.07
CA SER A 52 10.55 6.42 26.36
C SER A 52 9.50 5.33 26.52
N SER A 53 9.93 4.10 26.84
CA SER A 53 9.04 2.95 27.02
C SER A 53 8.11 2.69 25.83
N PRO A 54 8.68 2.32 24.67
CA PRO A 54 7.89 2.01 23.48
C PRO A 54 7.02 0.76 23.69
N ALA A 55 5.84 0.73 23.05
CA ALA A 55 5.04 -0.48 22.92
C ALA A 55 5.87 -1.61 22.31
N CYS A 56 5.63 -2.83 22.80
CA CYS A 56 6.24 -4.03 22.28
C CYS A 56 5.70 -4.39 20.88
N GLY A 57 6.49 -5.14 20.11
CA GLY A 57 6.11 -5.58 18.77
C GLY A 57 6.75 -4.75 17.67
N ASP A 58 6.21 -4.90 16.47
CA ASP A 58 6.73 -4.27 15.26
C ASP A 58 6.37 -2.79 15.18
N TRP A 59 7.27 -2.00 14.60
CA TRP A 59 7.10 -0.56 14.40
C TRP A 59 7.18 -0.25 12.91
N PHE A 60 6.19 0.49 12.42
CA PHE A 60 6.06 0.82 11.01
C PHE A 60 6.27 2.30 10.79
N VAL A 61 6.98 2.64 9.72
CA VAL A 61 7.22 4.03 9.29
C VAL A 61 6.85 4.16 7.82
N ALA A 62 6.00 5.13 7.50
CA ALA A 62 5.70 5.53 6.14
C ALA A 62 6.22 6.95 5.91
N ALA A 63 6.92 7.17 4.81
CA ALA A 63 7.42 8.48 4.43
C ALA A 63 6.96 8.80 3.01
N HIS A 64 6.58 10.06 2.78
CA HIS A 64 6.18 10.52 1.46
C HIS A 64 6.72 11.92 1.17
N LEU A 65 6.85 12.20 -0.12
CA LEU A 65 7.11 13.53 -0.65
C LEU A 65 5.77 14.25 -0.93
N PRO A 66 5.78 15.57 -1.12
CA PRO A 66 4.60 16.30 -1.61
C PRO A 66 4.11 15.73 -2.94
N GLU A 67 2.85 15.99 -3.28
CA GLU A 67 2.28 15.67 -4.60
C GLU A 67 3.19 16.24 -5.70
N ASP A 68 3.45 15.43 -6.73
CA ASP A 68 4.34 15.79 -7.83
C ASP A 68 3.77 16.98 -8.62
N ASP A 69 4.65 17.77 -9.24
CA ASP A 69 4.24 18.97 -10.01
C ASP A 69 3.64 18.63 -11.39
N GLY A 70 3.53 17.34 -11.70
CA GLY A 70 2.90 16.79 -12.91
C GLY A 70 3.72 16.98 -14.18
N LYS A 71 5.01 17.35 -14.04
CA LYS A 71 5.93 17.46 -15.17
C LYS A 71 6.54 16.11 -15.48
N ILE A 72 6.37 15.68 -16.73
CA ILE A 72 7.04 14.49 -17.24
C ILE A 72 8.51 14.86 -17.46
N GLN A 73 9.37 14.47 -16.51
CA GLN A 73 10.81 14.72 -16.60
C GLN A 73 11.49 13.64 -17.44
N GLN A 74 12.29 14.06 -18.43
CA GLN A 74 13.08 13.13 -19.24
C GLN A 74 14.24 12.56 -18.42
N LYS A 75 14.30 11.23 -18.29
CA LYS A 75 15.30 10.53 -17.47
C LYS A 75 16.70 10.75 -18.05
N GLY A 76 17.64 11.25 -17.25
CA GLY A 76 19.01 11.59 -17.67
C GLY A 76 19.38 13.08 -17.54
N LEU A 77 18.40 13.94 -17.30
CA LEU A 77 18.60 15.23 -16.61
C LEU A 77 18.67 14.96 -15.10
N PRO A 78 19.36 15.81 -14.29
CA PRO A 78 19.56 15.53 -12.87
C PRO A 78 18.23 15.47 -12.11
N SER A 79 17.69 14.26 -11.95
CA SER A 79 16.58 13.96 -11.06
C SER A 79 17.11 13.82 -9.64
N CYS A 80 16.43 14.45 -8.67
CA CYS A 80 16.80 14.31 -7.28
C CYS A 80 16.39 12.91 -6.80
N PHE A 81 17.38 12.08 -6.45
CA PHE A 81 17.13 10.81 -5.77
C PHE A 81 17.09 11.07 -4.26
N TYR A 82 15.96 10.73 -3.64
CA TYR A 82 15.79 10.82 -2.19
C TYR A 82 15.84 9.42 -1.60
N LEU A 83 16.79 9.19 -0.70
CA LEU A 83 16.85 7.95 0.08
C LEU A 83 16.32 8.22 1.48
N PHE A 84 15.25 7.52 1.85
CA PHE A 84 14.77 7.49 3.22
C PHE A 84 15.28 6.21 3.89
N GLN A 85 16.15 6.36 4.89
CA GLN A 85 16.69 5.24 5.65
C GLN A 85 16.30 5.39 7.13
N PRO A 86 15.25 4.69 7.59
CA PRO A 86 14.92 4.66 9.01
C PRO A 86 15.97 3.83 9.77
N GLN A 87 16.39 4.34 10.92
CA GLN A 87 17.26 3.62 11.85
C GLN A 87 16.62 3.62 13.24
N MET A 88 16.57 2.45 13.87
CA MET A 88 16.03 2.29 15.22
C MET A 88 17.17 1.88 16.17
N LEU A 89 17.36 2.66 17.22
CA LEU A 89 18.27 2.33 18.32
C LEU A 89 17.45 2.00 19.56
N ILE A 90 17.57 0.76 20.04
CA ILE A 90 16.85 0.29 21.23
C ILE A 90 17.81 0.23 22.40
N ARG A 91 17.53 0.99 23.46
CA ARG A 91 18.21 0.87 24.75
C ARG A 91 17.29 0.16 25.73
N ARG A 92 17.67 -1.06 26.13
CA ARG A 92 16.93 -1.82 27.14
C ARG A 92 17.34 -1.37 28.54
N ALA A 93 16.36 -1.10 29.40
CA ALA A 93 16.59 -0.99 30.82
C ALA A 93 16.79 -2.41 31.38
N VAL A 94 17.98 -2.69 31.90
CA VAL A 94 18.28 -3.92 32.62
C VAL A 94 17.74 -3.75 34.06
N ASP A 95 17.22 -4.81 34.66
CA ASP A 95 16.74 -4.83 36.06
C ASP A 95 15.49 -4.00 36.39
N THR A 96 14.53 -3.87 35.46
CA THR A 96 13.22 -3.25 35.77
C THR A 96 12.47 -4.07 36.84
N PRO A 97 12.19 -3.51 38.03
CA PRO A 97 11.55 -4.24 39.12
C PRO A 97 10.13 -4.67 38.74
N THR A 98 9.76 -5.87 39.18
CA THR A 98 8.43 -6.46 38.93
C THR A 98 7.57 -6.36 40.18
N LEU A 99 6.40 -5.75 40.05
CA LEU A 99 5.39 -5.70 41.11
C LEU A 99 4.65 -7.03 41.16
N LEU A 100 4.66 -7.66 42.33
CA LEU A 100 3.89 -8.88 42.60
C LEU A 100 2.53 -8.50 43.22
N PRO A 101 1.45 -9.26 42.92
CA PRO A 101 0.12 -8.96 43.46
C PRO A 101 0.11 -8.88 44.99
N ASN A 102 -0.33 -7.74 45.53
CA ASN A 102 -0.46 -7.47 46.97
C ASN A 102 0.84 -7.56 47.80
N ILE A 103 2.02 -7.57 47.17
CA ILE A 103 3.31 -7.57 47.87
C ILE A 103 3.93 -6.18 47.71
N PRO A 104 4.09 -5.40 48.80
CA PRO A 104 4.70 -4.08 48.72
C PRO A 104 6.19 -4.20 48.42
N LEU A 105 6.66 -3.44 47.43
CA LEU A 105 8.05 -3.33 47.04
C LEU A 105 8.58 -1.96 47.43
N SER A 106 9.68 -1.94 48.19
CA SER A 106 10.37 -0.69 48.54
C SER A 106 11.29 -0.25 47.40
N GLN A 107 11.22 1.01 47.03
CA GLN A 107 12.04 1.62 45.98
C GLN A 107 12.58 2.98 46.42
N THR A 108 13.75 3.33 45.88
CA THR A 108 14.41 4.61 46.14
C THR A 108 14.46 5.45 44.87
N LEU A 109 13.91 6.66 44.91
CA LEU A 109 13.87 7.61 43.81
C LEU A 109 14.74 8.83 44.14
N SER A 110 15.60 9.23 43.20
CA SER A 110 16.40 10.45 43.28
C SER A 110 15.92 11.43 42.21
N SER A 111 15.92 12.73 42.54
CA SER A 111 15.62 13.80 41.57
C SER A 111 16.52 13.79 40.32
N ALA A 112 17.71 13.15 40.35
CA ALA A 112 18.58 12.99 39.18
C ALA A 112 18.22 11.77 38.29
N HIS A 113 17.41 10.84 38.81
CA HIS A 113 17.07 9.54 38.19
C HIS A 113 15.56 9.29 38.18
N THR A 114 14.78 10.32 37.84
CA THR A 114 13.32 10.26 37.66
C THR A 114 12.97 10.11 36.17
N PRO A 115 11.98 9.30 35.77
CA PRO A 115 11.10 8.46 36.60
C PRO A 115 11.72 7.13 37.05
N SER A 116 11.27 6.59 38.19
CA SER A 116 11.50 5.19 38.56
C SER A 116 10.47 4.30 37.83
N ILE A 117 10.94 3.37 37.00
CA ILE A 117 10.09 2.55 36.14
C ILE A 117 9.98 1.13 36.71
N LEU A 118 8.75 0.64 36.84
CA LEU A 118 8.38 -0.70 37.27
C LEU A 118 7.41 -1.33 36.25
N LYS A 119 7.19 -2.65 36.38
CA LYS A 119 6.21 -3.38 35.55
C LYS A 119 5.31 -4.29 36.39
N PHE A 120 4.07 -4.44 35.96
CA PHE A 120 3.08 -5.36 36.55
C PHE A 120 2.44 -6.18 35.44
N PHE A 121 2.30 -7.49 35.63
CA PHE A 121 1.64 -8.37 34.66
C PHE A 121 0.15 -8.45 34.95
N VAL A 122 -0.68 -8.16 33.95
CA VAL A 122 -2.14 -8.20 34.08
C VAL A 122 -2.65 -9.56 33.60
N PRO A 123 -3.23 -10.40 34.49
CA PRO A 123 -3.79 -11.69 34.09
C PRO A 123 -5.07 -11.49 33.27
N GLU A 124 -5.42 -12.50 32.47
CA GLU A 124 -6.69 -12.53 31.75
C GLU A 124 -7.88 -12.40 32.69
N PHE A 125 -9.00 -11.88 32.17
CA PHE A 125 -10.25 -11.67 32.93
C PHE A 125 -10.15 -10.64 34.06
N SER A 126 -9.10 -9.81 34.06
CA SER A 126 -8.96 -8.68 34.98
C SER A 126 -9.91 -7.54 34.60
N THR A 127 -10.72 -7.08 35.55
CA THR A 127 -11.64 -5.94 35.34
C THR A 127 -11.03 -4.61 35.80
N GLN A 128 -10.12 -4.67 36.77
CA GLN A 128 -9.50 -3.48 37.36
C GLN A 128 -8.05 -3.77 37.78
N LEU A 129 -7.17 -2.80 37.60
CA LEU A 129 -5.81 -2.76 38.13
C LEU A 129 -5.72 -1.63 39.15
N ALA A 130 -5.37 -1.95 40.39
CA ALA A 130 -5.12 -0.97 41.45
C ALA A 130 -3.62 -0.93 41.77
N VAL A 131 -3.03 0.27 41.74
CA VAL A 131 -1.65 0.52 42.14
C VAL A 131 -1.66 1.49 43.30
N THR A 132 -1.08 1.09 44.42
CA THR A 132 -1.11 1.84 45.67
C THR A 132 0.32 2.17 46.13
N ILE A 133 0.58 3.45 46.36
CA ILE A 133 1.75 3.90 47.11
C ILE A 133 1.35 3.90 48.59
N VAL A 134 1.86 2.94 49.36
CA VAL A 134 1.44 2.65 50.73
C VAL A 134 2.05 3.65 51.71
N THR A 135 3.36 3.82 51.64
CA THR A 135 4.12 4.75 52.48
C THR A 135 5.20 5.42 51.66
N CYS A 136 5.60 6.61 52.09
CA CYS A 136 6.69 7.35 51.48
C CYS A 136 7.50 8.09 52.57
N ALA A 137 8.80 8.25 52.33
CA ALA A 137 9.71 8.98 53.18
C ALA A 137 10.63 9.85 52.35
N VAL A 138 10.92 11.05 52.87
CA VAL A 138 11.78 12.06 52.26
C VAL A 138 13.03 12.18 53.12
N GLU A 139 14.21 11.94 52.54
CA GLU A 139 15.49 11.92 53.27
C GLU A 139 15.48 11.02 54.52
N GLY A 140 14.78 9.88 54.44
CA GLY A 140 14.65 8.91 55.54
C GLY A 140 13.60 9.27 56.60
N VAL A 141 12.93 10.43 56.48
CA VAL A 141 11.83 10.82 57.37
C VAL A 141 10.50 10.47 56.72
N ALA A 142 9.72 9.57 57.34
CA ALA A 142 8.38 9.23 56.89
C ALA A 142 7.49 10.47 56.88
N ARG A 143 6.85 10.76 55.74
CA ARG A 143 5.92 11.88 55.61
C ARG A 143 4.58 11.38 55.05
N PRO A 144 3.45 11.98 55.45
CA PRO A 144 2.14 11.64 54.89
C PRO A 144 1.99 12.12 53.43
N THR A 145 2.80 13.09 53.00
CA THR A 145 2.80 13.64 51.64
C THR A 145 4.23 13.72 51.10
N CYS A 146 4.50 13.09 49.95
CA CYS A 146 5.85 13.07 49.35
C CYS A 146 5.95 13.68 47.95
N GLY A 147 4.92 14.42 47.49
CA GLY A 147 4.97 15.12 46.19
C GLY A 147 5.23 14.19 45.00
N LEU A 148 4.74 12.94 45.08
CA LEU A 148 4.92 11.91 44.06
C LEU A 148 3.81 11.99 43.00
N GLY A 149 4.17 11.66 41.77
CA GLY A 149 3.25 11.45 40.65
C GLY A 149 3.31 9.99 40.22
N LEU A 150 2.16 9.37 39.98
CA LEU A 150 2.05 7.99 39.52
C LEU A 150 1.54 7.95 38.08
N LEU A 151 2.20 7.16 37.24
CA LEU A 151 2.00 7.17 35.80
C LEU A 151 1.88 5.73 35.34
N ILE A 152 0.77 5.38 34.69
CA ILE A 152 0.47 4.01 34.30
C ILE A 152 0.20 3.98 32.79
N GLY A 153 0.84 3.07 32.06
CA GLY A 153 0.67 2.93 30.61
C GLY A 153 1.96 3.19 29.82
N SER A 154 1.84 3.26 28.48
CA SER A 154 2.95 3.45 27.55
C SER A 154 2.97 4.88 27.01
N ALA A 155 4.15 5.40 26.66
CA ALA A 155 4.27 6.73 26.04
C ALA A 155 4.16 6.70 24.50
N SER A 156 4.05 5.52 23.89
CA SER A 156 4.19 5.36 22.43
C SER A 156 2.90 5.42 21.61
N SER A 157 1.72 5.42 22.24
CA SER A 157 0.45 5.12 21.55
C SER A 157 -0.55 6.28 21.51
N GLY A 158 -0.08 7.53 21.40
CA GLY A 158 -0.99 8.70 21.46
C GLY A 158 -0.98 9.41 22.81
N ARG A 159 -1.50 10.66 22.82
CA ARG A 159 -1.63 11.50 24.02
C ARG A 159 -2.52 10.85 25.11
N ASP A 160 -3.26 9.80 24.77
CA ASP A 160 -4.26 9.12 25.60
C ASP A 160 -3.84 7.72 26.10
N SER A 161 -2.58 7.31 25.87
CA SER A 161 -2.08 5.96 26.23
C SER A 161 -1.41 5.88 27.62
N ARG A 162 -1.46 6.98 28.37
CA ARG A 162 -0.83 7.14 29.70
C ARG A 162 -1.81 7.83 30.64
N LEU A 163 -2.05 7.21 31.79
CA LEU A 163 -2.85 7.78 32.87
C LEU A 163 -1.93 8.39 33.92
N THR A 164 -2.23 9.63 34.31
CA THR A 164 -1.42 10.39 35.28
C THR A 164 -2.23 10.66 36.55
N TYR A 165 -1.71 10.23 37.69
CA TYR A 165 -2.32 10.40 39.00
C TYR A 165 -1.41 11.25 39.88
N ASN A 166 -1.98 12.28 40.50
CA ASN A 166 -1.25 13.15 41.42
C ASN A 166 -1.36 12.59 42.85
N CYS A 167 -0.24 12.14 43.41
CA CYS A 167 -0.16 11.54 44.74
C CYS A 167 0.39 12.52 45.78
N SER A 168 -0.11 13.76 45.79
CA SER A 168 0.27 14.81 46.74
C SER A 168 -0.65 14.92 47.97
N GLY A 169 -1.76 14.18 48.01
CA GLY A 169 -2.72 14.18 49.13
C GLY A 169 -2.27 13.36 50.35
N GLU A 170 -2.95 13.52 51.49
CA GLU A 170 -2.68 12.78 52.72
C GLU A 170 -3.16 11.32 52.63
N GLY A 171 -2.27 10.38 52.95
CA GLY A 171 -2.57 8.94 53.03
C GLY A 171 -2.04 8.13 51.85
N PRO A 172 -2.39 6.82 51.77
CA PRO A 172 -1.93 5.96 50.69
C PRO A 172 -2.56 6.39 49.36
N CYS A 173 -1.73 6.68 48.36
CA CYS A 173 -2.22 7.06 47.04
C CYS A 173 -2.57 5.82 46.24
N THR A 174 -3.87 5.57 46.01
CA THR A 174 -4.34 4.46 45.17
C THR A 174 -4.82 4.98 43.82
N ALA A 175 -4.18 4.53 42.75
CA ALA A 175 -4.65 4.71 41.38
C ALA A 175 -5.34 3.44 40.90
N SER A 176 -6.58 3.56 40.44
CA SER A 176 -7.33 2.45 39.87
C SER A 176 -7.59 2.65 38.38
N VAL A 177 -7.28 1.64 37.59
CA VAL A 177 -7.44 1.59 36.14
C VAL A 177 -8.47 0.52 35.80
N SER A 178 -9.56 0.92 35.15
CA SER A 178 -10.60 0.00 34.65
C SER A 178 -10.23 -0.59 33.29
N ALA A 179 -10.61 -1.85 33.05
CA ALA A 179 -10.34 -2.59 31.81
C ALA A 179 -8.85 -2.54 31.38
N PRO A 180 -7.92 -3.05 32.21
CA PRO A 180 -6.51 -3.14 31.85
C PRO A 180 -6.26 -4.21 30.76
N PRO A 181 -5.28 -4.04 29.86
CA PRO A 181 -4.97 -4.98 28.79
C PRO A 181 -4.61 -6.37 29.35
N TRP A 182 -5.19 -7.43 28.79
CA TRP A 182 -4.99 -8.79 29.30
C TRP A 182 -3.70 -9.42 28.76
N GLY A 183 -3.09 -10.33 29.54
CA GLY A 183 -1.95 -11.12 29.10
C GLY A 183 -0.69 -10.30 28.80
N THR A 184 -0.61 -9.06 29.28
CA THR A 184 0.45 -8.10 28.94
C THR A 184 1.05 -7.45 30.18
N TRP A 185 2.27 -6.94 30.00
CA TRP A 185 2.98 -6.17 31.02
C TRP A 185 2.59 -4.69 30.92
N VAL A 186 2.01 -4.15 31.99
CA VAL A 186 1.72 -2.73 32.12
C VAL A 186 2.87 -2.05 32.85
N GLN A 187 3.34 -0.93 32.30
CA GLN A 187 4.36 -0.12 32.93
C GLN A 187 3.74 0.79 34.00
N VAL A 188 4.46 0.90 35.13
CA VAL A 188 4.16 1.81 36.23
C VAL A 188 5.38 2.67 36.48
N ALA A 189 5.26 3.98 36.32
CA ALA A 189 6.32 4.94 36.55
C ALA A 189 5.96 5.88 37.71
N VAL A 190 6.94 6.13 38.58
CA VAL A 190 6.80 7.09 39.70
C VAL A 190 7.74 8.26 39.45
N GLU A 191 7.16 9.45 39.37
CA GLU A 191 7.87 10.72 39.23
C GLU A 191 7.81 11.50 40.54
N THR A 192 8.75 12.41 40.73
CA THR A 192 8.74 13.34 41.86
C THR A 192 8.76 14.77 41.36
N SER A 193 7.98 15.63 42.02
CA SER A 193 7.94 17.06 41.75
C SER A 193 8.94 17.88 42.57
N LEU A 194 9.62 17.24 43.54
CA LEU A 194 10.56 17.91 44.44
C LEU A 194 12.00 17.78 43.91
N ALA A 195 12.70 18.91 43.81
CA ALA A 195 14.07 18.97 43.32
C ALA A 195 15.09 18.63 44.42
N ASN A 196 16.19 17.95 44.04
CA ASN A 196 17.36 17.66 44.88
C ASN A 196 17.11 16.80 46.13
N VAL A 197 16.05 16.00 46.15
CA VAL A 197 15.69 15.16 47.29
C VAL A 197 15.79 13.67 46.92
N THR A 198 16.16 12.83 47.88
CA THR A 198 16.02 11.37 47.81
C THR A 198 14.76 10.92 48.55
N MET A 199 13.99 10.07 47.90
CA MET A 199 12.71 9.57 48.40
C MET A 199 12.71 8.07 48.42
N THR A 200 12.17 7.48 49.47
CA THR A 200 11.92 6.04 49.53
C THR A 200 10.43 5.81 49.63
N PHE A 201 9.87 4.94 48.80
CA PHE A 201 8.44 4.65 48.79
C PHE A 201 8.18 3.16 48.69
N ASN A 202 7.07 2.72 49.29
CA ASN A 202 6.58 1.36 49.18
C ASN A 202 5.38 1.34 48.24
N ILE A 203 5.49 0.58 47.15
CA ILE A 203 4.46 0.47 46.12
C ILE A 203 3.95 -0.96 46.06
N SER A 204 2.63 -1.13 45.98
CA SER A 204 1.98 -2.41 45.75
C SER A 204 1.03 -2.29 44.55
N ALA A 205 0.77 -3.41 43.88
CA ALA A 205 -0.22 -3.47 42.82
C ALA A 205 -1.09 -4.72 43.00
N ASN A 206 -2.34 -4.64 42.57
CA ASN A 206 -3.29 -5.74 42.61
C ASN A 206 -4.22 -5.67 41.39
N SER A 207 -4.56 -6.83 40.83
CA SER A 207 -5.53 -6.95 39.74
C SER A 207 -6.77 -7.69 40.22
N THR A 208 -7.94 -7.09 40.04
CA THR A 208 -9.22 -7.67 40.40
C THR A 208 -9.71 -8.57 39.26
N VAL A 209 -9.70 -9.88 39.47
CA VAL A 209 -10.25 -10.87 38.52
C VAL A 209 -11.67 -11.19 38.97
N ALA A 210 -12.66 -10.54 38.36
CA ALA A 210 -14.05 -10.66 38.75
C ALA A 210 -14.86 -11.60 37.85
N CYS A 211 -14.43 -11.82 36.60
CA CYS A 211 -15.31 -12.44 35.62
C CYS A 211 -14.69 -13.54 34.75
N LYS A 212 -14.92 -14.80 35.11
CA LYS A 212 -14.46 -15.97 34.33
C LYS A 212 -15.62 -16.63 33.56
N PRO A 213 -15.37 -17.11 32.32
CA PRO A 213 -16.33 -17.95 31.61
C PRO A 213 -16.55 -19.27 32.35
N LYS A 214 -17.71 -19.90 32.16
CA LYS A 214 -17.95 -21.28 32.59
C LYS A 214 -16.90 -22.20 31.97
N SER A 215 -16.13 -22.88 32.82
CA SER A 215 -15.17 -23.89 32.40
C SER A 215 -15.88 -24.95 31.55
N ALA A 216 -15.36 -25.24 30.36
CA ALA A 216 -15.79 -26.43 29.63
C ALA A 216 -15.44 -27.68 30.45
N PRO A 217 -16.30 -28.70 30.52
CA PRO A 217 -15.95 -29.99 31.11
C PRO A 217 -14.70 -30.54 30.42
N ALA A 218 -13.77 -31.13 31.18
CA ALA A 218 -12.54 -31.73 30.66
C ALA A 218 -12.80 -33.00 29.82
N ASP A 219 -14.05 -33.44 29.69
CA ASP A 219 -14.45 -34.64 28.96
C ASP A 219 -14.55 -34.34 27.45
N PHE A 220 -13.40 -34.09 26.83
CA PHE A 220 -13.24 -34.16 25.39
C PHE A 220 -13.12 -35.65 25.00
N ASN A 221 -14.25 -36.33 24.84
CA ASN A 221 -14.29 -37.67 24.25
C ASN A 221 -13.91 -37.57 22.76
N SER A 222 -12.61 -37.67 22.49
CA SER A 222 -12.09 -37.87 21.13
C SER A 222 -12.45 -39.29 20.68
N ASN A 223 -13.64 -39.48 20.12
CA ASN A 223 -13.92 -40.64 19.27
C ASN A 223 -13.15 -40.47 17.94
N PHE A 224 -11.83 -40.55 18.01
CA PHE A 224 -10.99 -40.77 16.85
C PHE A 224 -10.80 -42.29 16.74
N THR A 225 -11.60 -42.93 15.90
CA THR A 225 -11.43 -44.35 15.56
C THR A 225 -10.13 -44.51 14.77
N VAL A 226 -9.01 -44.74 15.47
CA VAL A 226 -7.82 -45.33 14.87
C VAL A 226 -8.04 -46.83 14.82
N SER A 227 -8.33 -47.35 13.63
CA SER A 227 -8.32 -48.79 13.38
C SER A 227 -6.87 -49.30 13.43
N VAL A 228 -6.41 -49.73 14.60
CA VAL A 228 -5.19 -50.52 14.75
C VAL A 228 -5.58 -51.98 14.96
N SER A 229 -5.32 -52.79 13.94
CA SER A 229 -5.39 -54.24 13.98
C SER A 229 -4.18 -54.83 14.73
N ASN A 230 -4.39 -55.44 15.90
CA ASN A 230 -3.93 -56.79 16.25
C ASN A 230 -4.02 -57.10 17.75
N GLY A 231 -4.63 -58.25 18.07
CA GLY A 231 -4.00 -59.24 18.95
C GLY A 231 -4.16 -59.13 20.47
N THR A 232 -5.11 -59.91 20.97
CA THR A 232 -5.08 -60.72 22.22
C THR A 232 -5.48 -60.13 23.59
N THR A 233 -6.54 -60.79 24.11
CA THR A 233 -6.86 -61.18 25.51
C THR A 233 -7.37 -60.14 26.52
N ALA A 234 -8.63 -60.34 26.91
CA ALA A 234 -9.37 -59.74 28.04
C ALA A 234 -8.87 -60.30 29.41
N PRO A 235 -9.31 -59.82 30.60
CA PRO A 235 -10.73 -59.81 31.01
C PRO A 235 -11.25 -58.59 31.82
N ASN A 236 -12.55 -58.37 31.65
CA ASN A 236 -13.59 -57.89 32.58
C ASN A 236 -13.18 -57.27 33.93
N VAL A 237 -13.57 -56.01 34.12
CA VAL A 237 -14.06 -55.50 35.42
C VAL A 237 -15.33 -54.69 35.17
N SER A 238 -16.43 -55.19 35.72
CA SER A 238 -17.75 -54.57 35.84
C SER A 238 -17.79 -53.60 37.02
N THR A 239 -18.38 -52.42 36.83
CA THR A 239 -19.08 -51.61 37.87
C THR A 239 -19.73 -50.43 37.16
N GLU A 240 -21.01 -50.55 36.83
CA GLU A 240 -22.11 -49.93 37.58
C GLU A 240 -22.15 -48.40 37.47
N THR A 241 -23.02 -47.96 36.57
CA THR A 241 -23.75 -46.70 36.62
C THR A 241 -24.38 -46.50 38.00
N SER A 242 -24.02 -45.43 38.70
CA SER A 242 -24.92 -44.48 39.40
C SER A 242 -24.19 -43.84 40.58
N ALA A 243 -23.76 -42.58 40.42
CA ALA A 243 -23.71 -41.63 41.53
C ALA A 243 -23.67 -40.21 40.96
N VAL A 244 -24.86 -39.60 40.89
CA VAL A 244 -25.05 -38.17 40.80
C VAL A 244 -24.35 -37.52 42.00
N ALA A 245 -23.16 -36.98 41.80
CA ALA A 245 -22.53 -36.06 42.74
C ALA A 245 -23.01 -34.65 42.39
N ARG A 246 -24.06 -34.20 43.07
CA ARG A 246 -24.38 -32.78 43.23
C ARG A 246 -23.20 -32.10 43.91
N GLY A 247 -22.38 -31.41 43.13
CA GLY A 247 -21.37 -30.47 43.59
C GLY A 247 -21.87 -29.03 43.40
N ASP A 248 -21.67 -28.23 44.44
CA ASP A 248 -22.26 -26.92 44.71
C ASP A 248 -22.37 -25.91 43.56
N SER A 249 -23.56 -25.31 43.51
CA SER A 249 -23.90 -24.07 42.80
C SER A 249 -23.48 -22.83 43.59
N SER A 250 -22.40 -22.14 43.21
CA SER A 250 -22.16 -20.72 43.59
C SER A 250 -21.06 -19.97 42.80
N ALA A 251 -20.89 -20.24 41.50
CA ALA A 251 -20.19 -19.31 40.60
C ALA A 251 -20.88 -19.27 39.24
N GLY A 252 -21.87 -18.40 39.07
CA GLY A 252 -22.50 -18.16 37.77
C GLY A 252 -21.51 -17.54 36.78
N SER A 253 -21.50 -18.00 35.52
CA SER A 253 -20.78 -17.32 34.43
C SER A 253 -21.31 -15.89 34.32
N CYS A 254 -20.43 -14.91 34.45
CA CYS A 254 -20.72 -13.49 34.25
C CYS A 254 -20.47 -13.03 32.81
N ILE A 255 -20.13 -13.96 31.91
CA ILE A 255 -19.90 -13.72 30.48
C ILE A 255 -20.29 -14.94 29.66
N LEU A 256 -20.79 -14.70 28.45
CA LEU A 256 -21.05 -15.72 27.44
C LEU A 256 -19.97 -15.67 26.37
N THR A 257 -19.28 -16.78 26.14
CA THR A 257 -18.20 -16.88 25.13
C THR A 257 -18.58 -17.94 24.09
N PRO A 258 -19.19 -17.56 22.96
CA PRO A 258 -19.51 -18.50 21.89
C PRO A 258 -18.22 -19.03 21.24
N ALA A 259 -18.29 -20.25 20.71
CA ALA A 259 -17.18 -20.81 19.93
C ALA A 259 -17.05 -20.07 18.59
N VAL A 260 -15.82 -19.62 18.29
CA VAL A 260 -15.46 -18.94 17.05
C VAL A 260 -14.45 -19.81 16.31
N SER A 261 -14.73 -20.14 15.05
CA SER A 261 -13.78 -20.80 14.17
C SER A 261 -13.10 -19.78 13.26
N ARG A 262 -11.82 -20.03 12.96
CA ARG A 262 -11.00 -19.21 12.08
C ARG A 262 -10.69 -19.99 10.81
N GLU A 263 -10.97 -19.38 9.67
CA GLU A 263 -10.70 -19.93 8.34
C GLU A 263 -9.84 -18.93 7.55
N ASP A 264 -8.62 -19.32 7.20
CA ASP A 264 -7.75 -18.51 6.34
C ASP A 264 -8.09 -18.83 4.87
N THR A 265 -8.65 -17.85 4.14
CA THR A 265 -9.15 -18.06 2.77
C THR A 265 -8.11 -17.73 1.70
N ASP A 266 -7.21 -16.77 1.97
CA ASP A 266 -6.10 -16.37 1.09
C ASP A 266 -4.94 -15.73 1.89
N VAL A 267 -3.83 -15.36 1.24
CA VAL A 267 -2.57 -14.87 1.83
C VAL A 267 -2.73 -13.59 2.68
N LEU A 268 -3.83 -12.85 2.52
CA LEU A 268 -4.20 -11.65 3.28
C LEU A 268 -5.71 -11.56 3.58
N SER A 269 -6.40 -12.71 3.48
CA SER A 269 -7.85 -12.80 3.65
C SER A 269 -8.20 -13.93 4.61
N LEU A 270 -9.02 -13.64 5.61
CA LEU A 270 -9.49 -14.63 6.57
C LEU A 270 -10.89 -14.30 7.04
N ARG A 271 -11.58 -15.32 7.55
CA ARG A 271 -12.95 -15.22 8.03
C ARG A 271 -13.07 -15.86 9.40
N PHE A 272 -13.80 -15.19 10.29
CA PHE A 272 -14.25 -15.76 11.55
C PHE A 272 -15.73 -16.12 11.44
N THR A 273 -16.07 -17.33 11.87
CA THR A 273 -17.46 -17.81 11.91
C THR A 273 -17.82 -18.23 13.32
N VAL A 274 -18.96 -17.75 13.80
CA VAL A 274 -19.54 -18.17 15.09
C VAL A 274 -20.33 -19.45 14.85
N ALA A 275 -20.17 -20.47 15.71
CA ALA A 275 -20.63 -21.84 15.46
C ALA A 275 -22.10 -22.00 15.01
N ASP A 276 -23.02 -21.14 15.49
CA ASP A 276 -24.46 -21.20 15.15
C ASP A 276 -24.90 -20.15 14.10
N GLY A 277 -23.97 -19.34 13.57
CA GLY A 277 -24.21 -18.24 12.61
C GLY A 277 -24.99 -17.04 13.18
N ASN A 278 -25.98 -17.30 14.03
CA ASN A 278 -26.84 -16.35 14.73
C ASN A 278 -26.57 -16.43 16.23
N LEU A 279 -26.27 -15.29 16.85
CA LEU A 279 -25.91 -15.20 18.26
C LEU A 279 -27.09 -14.63 19.07
N THR A 280 -27.54 -15.36 20.09
CA THR A 280 -28.48 -14.83 21.09
C THR A 280 -27.72 -13.96 22.09
N VAL A 281 -28.01 -12.66 22.08
CA VAL A 281 -27.38 -11.66 22.96
C VAL A 281 -28.38 -11.24 24.04
N PRO A 282 -28.21 -11.65 25.31
CA PRO A 282 -29.07 -11.21 26.40
C PRO A 282 -28.69 -9.80 26.92
N SER A 283 -29.51 -9.27 27.82
CA SER A 283 -29.22 -8.04 28.56
C SER A 283 -28.16 -8.21 29.65
N ASP A 284 -28.10 -9.38 30.29
CA ASP A 284 -27.09 -9.74 31.31
C ASP A 284 -27.03 -11.29 31.40
N PRO A 285 -25.86 -11.95 31.36
CA PRO A 285 -24.50 -11.43 31.18
C PRO A 285 -24.12 -11.05 29.74
N PRO A 286 -23.12 -10.17 29.53
CA PRO A 286 -22.66 -9.77 28.19
C PRO A 286 -22.07 -10.94 27.40
N THR A 287 -22.17 -10.85 26.08
CA THR A 287 -21.61 -11.84 25.15
C THR A 287 -20.29 -11.35 24.57
N LEU A 288 -19.22 -12.12 24.74
CA LEU A 288 -17.88 -11.80 24.29
C LEU A 288 -17.43 -12.72 23.16
N VAL A 289 -17.24 -12.14 21.98
CA VAL A 289 -16.68 -12.81 20.81
C VAL A 289 -15.20 -12.43 20.71
N THR A 290 -14.33 -13.42 20.52
CA THR A 290 -12.87 -13.23 20.49
C THR A 290 -12.31 -13.56 19.11
N PHE A 291 -11.39 -12.73 18.62
CA PHE A 291 -10.73 -12.89 17.31
C PHE A 291 -9.21 -12.81 17.48
N ASP A 292 -8.50 -13.79 16.95
CA ASP A 292 -7.03 -13.80 16.96
C ASP A 292 -6.48 -13.19 15.68
N LEU A 293 -5.96 -11.96 15.79
CA LEU A 293 -5.27 -11.24 14.72
C LEU A 293 -3.78 -11.03 15.04
N ASN A 294 -3.16 -11.90 15.84
CA ASN A 294 -1.76 -11.75 16.28
C ASN A 294 -0.70 -11.97 15.18
N SER A 295 -1.09 -12.24 13.94
CA SER A 295 -0.16 -12.49 12.85
C SER A 295 0.21 -11.20 12.12
N ALA A 296 1.50 -11.02 11.80
CA ALA A 296 1.94 -9.92 10.95
C ALA A 296 1.20 -9.92 9.59
N ALA A 297 0.80 -11.09 9.10
CA ALA A 297 0.03 -11.23 7.86
C ALA A 297 -1.39 -10.64 7.95
N THR A 298 -1.99 -10.46 9.13
CA THR A 298 -3.36 -9.95 9.26
C THR A 298 -3.42 -8.43 9.42
N SER A 299 -2.33 -7.82 9.90
CA SER A 299 -2.20 -6.36 10.05
C SER A 299 -2.03 -5.61 8.72
N GLY A 300 -1.74 -6.32 7.63
CA GLY A 300 -1.53 -5.75 6.29
C GLY A 300 -2.80 -5.60 5.44
N GLY A 301 -3.96 -5.97 5.98
CA GLY A 301 -5.26 -5.90 5.31
C GLY A 301 -6.23 -4.93 6.01
N THR A 302 -7.53 -5.15 5.78
CA THR A 302 -8.62 -4.39 6.39
C THR A 302 -9.52 -5.32 7.19
N LEU A 303 -9.72 -5.02 8.48
CA LEU A 303 -10.68 -5.72 9.32
C LEU A 303 -12.08 -5.18 9.07
N ASN A 304 -13.00 -6.04 8.64
CA ASN A 304 -14.41 -5.69 8.49
C ASN A 304 -15.23 -6.42 9.55
N VAL A 305 -16.03 -5.67 10.29
CA VAL A 305 -16.94 -6.16 11.31
C VAL A 305 -18.35 -5.70 10.94
N GLN A 306 -19.27 -6.65 10.80
CA GLN A 306 -20.65 -6.39 10.44
C GLN A 306 -21.58 -7.08 11.44
N ILE A 307 -22.60 -6.34 11.87
CA ILE A 307 -23.57 -6.76 12.87
C ILE A 307 -24.97 -6.58 12.26
N SER A 308 -25.76 -7.64 12.23
CA SER A 308 -27.12 -7.65 11.68
C SER A 308 -28.14 -8.14 12.71
N LEU A 309 -29.17 -7.34 12.97
CA LEU A 309 -30.25 -7.65 13.91
C LEU A 309 -31.35 -8.46 13.20
N ASN A 310 -31.72 -9.61 13.77
CA ASN A 310 -32.90 -10.33 13.33
C ASN A 310 -34.16 -9.80 14.04
N ARG A 311 -34.93 -8.98 13.33
CA ARG A 311 -36.16 -8.33 13.85
C ARG A 311 -37.19 -9.30 14.42
N SER A 312 -37.27 -10.51 13.86
CA SER A 312 -38.32 -11.49 14.20
C SER A 312 -38.06 -12.24 15.50
N SER A 313 -36.83 -12.17 16.02
CA SER A 313 -36.37 -12.93 17.20
C SER A 313 -35.80 -11.99 18.26
N VAL A 314 -36.55 -10.93 18.52
CA VAL A 314 -36.34 -9.99 19.61
C VAL A 314 -37.33 -10.31 20.73
N ILE A 315 -36.85 -10.36 21.98
CA ILE A 315 -37.65 -10.76 23.15
C ILE A 315 -37.57 -9.65 24.21
N GLY A 316 -38.72 -9.25 24.75
CA GLY A 316 -38.83 -8.31 25.88
C GLY A 316 -38.79 -6.82 25.49
N GLY A 317 -38.47 -5.95 26.47
CA GLY A 317 -38.36 -4.49 26.32
C GLY A 317 -37.11 -4.03 25.56
N PHE A 318 -36.87 -4.63 24.40
CA PHE A 318 -35.72 -4.37 23.54
C PHE A 318 -35.67 -2.92 23.06
N THR A 319 -34.50 -2.28 23.19
CA THR A 319 -34.23 -0.95 22.64
C THR A 319 -33.21 -1.03 21.51
N SER A 320 -32.03 -1.58 21.79
CA SER A 320 -30.94 -1.74 20.82
C SER A 320 -29.97 -2.82 21.29
N VAL A 321 -29.16 -3.36 20.37
CA VAL A 321 -27.94 -4.10 20.73
C VAL A 321 -26.77 -3.16 20.55
N ARG A 322 -25.96 -2.98 21.61
CA ARG A 322 -24.69 -2.27 21.51
C ARG A 322 -23.56 -3.27 21.47
N ALA A 323 -22.56 -2.97 20.65
CA ALA A 323 -21.33 -3.73 20.57
C ALA A 323 -20.10 -2.82 20.70
N CYS A 324 -19.10 -3.28 21.44
CA CYS A 324 -17.82 -2.61 21.60
C CYS A 324 -16.71 -3.52 21.05
N LEU A 325 -15.98 -3.01 20.06
CA LEU A 325 -14.82 -3.67 19.47
C LEU A 325 -13.54 -3.02 20.00
N THR A 326 -12.70 -3.79 20.69
CA THR A 326 -11.47 -3.30 21.32
C THR A 326 -10.30 -4.28 21.14
N PRO A 327 -9.07 -3.79 20.91
CA PRO A 327 -7.88 -4.62 20.95
C PRO A 327 -7.42 -4.88 22.39
N SER A 328 -6.80 -6.04 22.63
CA SER A 328 -6.11 -6.47 23.87
C SER A 328 -6.94 -6.60 25.15
N VAL A 329 -8.11 -5.97 25.27
CA VAL A 329 -9.01 -6.12 26.43
C VAL A 329 -10.46 -5.81 26.04
N PRO A 330 -11.45 -6.59 26.51
CA PRO A 330 -12.86 -6.28 26.33
C PRO A 330 -13.41 -5.24 27.30
N VAL A 331 -14.44 -4.53 26.86
CA VAL A 331 -15.35 -3.79 27.75
C VAL A 331 -16.35 -4.79 28.33
N MET A 332 -16.43 -4.89 29.65
CA MET A 332 -17.23 -5.93 30.34
C MET A 332 -18.64 -5.46 30.75
N ALA A 333 -18.95 -4.18 30.62
CA ALA A 333 -20.28 -3.63 30.89
C ALA A 333 -20.59 -2.53 29.88
N LEU A 334 -21.67 -2.67 29.12
CA LEU A 334 -22.08 -1.71 28.10
C LEU A 334 -23.32 -0.96 28.60
N ASN A 335 -23.18 0.35 28.77
CA ASN A 335 -24.28 1.26 29.11
C ASN A 335 -24.50 2.27 27.99
N ASN A 336 -25.69 2.90 27.96
CA ASN A 336 -26.04 3.90 26.95
C ASN A 336 -25.10 5.13 26.93
N SER A 337 -24.55 5.52 28.08
CA SER A 337 -23.70 6.72 28.25
C SER A 337 -22.20 6.48 28.12
N GLN A 338 -21.74 5.23 28.16
CA GLN A 338 -20.31 4.91 28.17
C GLN A 338 -19.78 4.71 26.75
N SER A 339 -18.65 5.34 26.45
CA SER A 339 -17.86 5.07 25.25
C SER A 339 -17.20 3.69 25.37
N CYS A 340 -16.90 3.04 24.24
CA CYS A 340 -16.11 1.80 24.19
C CYS A 340 -14.62 2.03 24.50
N ALA A 341 -14.31 2.79 25.54
CA ALA A 341 -12.94 3.11 25.96
C ALA A 341 -12.43 2.08 26.96
N THR A 342 -11.16 1.70 26.83
CA THR A 342 -10.43 0.84 27.77
C THR A 342 -9.36 1.67 28.48
N ALA A 343 -8.51 1.03 29.29
CA ALA A 343 -7.47 1.73 30.06
C ALA A 343 -6.57 2.66 29.23
N PHE A 344 -6.19 2.25 28.01
CA PHE A 344 -5.17 2.94 27.20
C PHE A 344 -5.55 3.11 25.73
N VAL A 345 -6.69 2.57 25.31
CA VAL A 345 -7.11 2.56 23.91
C VAL A 345 -8.59 2.93 23.80
N GLN A 346 -8.89 3.82 22.85
CA GLN A 346 -10.25 4.10 22.45
C GLN A 346 -10.73 3.00 21.48
N GLY A 347 -11.73 2.23 21.87
CA GLY A 347 -12.38 1.24 21.01
C GLY A 347 -13.48 1.82 20.14
N TYR A 348 -14.09 0.93 19.36
CA TYR A 348 -15.12 1.28 18.37
C TYR A 348 -16.50 0.80 18.84
N SER A 349 -17.50 1.68 18.76
CA SER A 349 -18.89 1.35 19.09
C SER A 349 -19.68 1.05 17.82
N LEU A 350 -20.40 -0.07 17.82
CA LEU A 350 -21.46 -0.37 16.85
C LEU A 350 -22.79 -0.51 17.59
N SER A 351 -23.89 -0.17 16.94
CA SER A 351 -25.22 -0.37 17.51
C SER A 351 -26.25 -0.67 16.44
N VAL A 352 -27.11 -1.64 16.70
CA VAL A 352 -28.23 -1.99 15.83
C VAL A 352 -29.54 -1.87 16.61
N ASP A 353 -30.57 -1.39 15.94
CA ASP A 353 -31.91 -1.25 16.50
C ASP A 353 -32.97 -1.65 15.47
N SER A 354 -34.26 -1.47 15.80
CA SER A 354 -35.35 -1.82 14.90
C SER A 354 -35.35 -0.98 13.60
N SER A 355 -34.81 0.24 13.63
CA SER A 355 -34.71 1.16 12.49
C SER A 355 -33.48 0.88 11.62
N VAL A 356 -32.32 0.70 12.24
CA VAL A 356 -31.03 0.38 11.64
C VAL A 356 -30.68 -1.06 12.02
N THR A 357 -31.12 -2.00 11.19
CA THR A 357 -30.93 -3.43 11.43
C THR A 357 -29.51 -3.90 11.13
N GLU A 358 -28.70 -3.11 10.44
CA GLU A 358 -27.39 -3.54 9.99
C GLU A 358 -26.39 -2.39 10.12
N THR A 359 -25.25 -2.69 10.72
CA THR A 359 -24.12 -1.76 10.80
C THR A 359 -22.83 -2.49 10.49
N ALA A 360 -21.91 -1.80 9.81
CA ALA A 360 -20.58 -2.30 9.53
C ALA A 360 -19.53 -1.29 9.97
N LEU A 361 -18.33 -1.78 10.20
CA LEU A 361 -17.14 -1.03 10.58
C LEU A 361 -15.95 -1.62 9.85
N ARG A 362 -15.18 -0.76 9.18
CA ARG A 362 -13.94 -1.12 8.48
C ARG A 362 -12.75 -0.46 9.17
N ILE A 363 -11.74 -1.24 9.51
CA ILE A 363 -10.50 -0.76 10.14
C ILE A 363 -9.33 -1.13 9.23
N PRO A 364 -8.77 -0.17 8.48
CA PRO A 364 -7.58 -0.42 7.68
C PRO A 364 -6.37 -0.62 8.60
N PHE A 365 -5.54 -1.59 8.26
CA PHE A 365 -4.32 -1.94 8.99
C PHE A 365 -4.57 -2.08 10.51
N PRO A 366 -5.38 -3.08 10.92
CA PRO A 366 -5.67 -3.33 12.32
C PRO A 366 -4.39 -3.73 13.08
N GLU A 367 -4.32 -3.37 14.36
CA GLU A 367 -3.21 -3.76 15.23
C GLU A 367 -3.14 -5.28 15.38
N ALA A 368 -1.94 -5.85 15.21
CA ALA A 368 -1.69 -7.27 15.43
C ALA A 368 -1.81 -7.62 16.92
N SER A 369 -3.01 -8.01 17.34
CA SER A 369 -3.35 -8.32 18.73
C SER A 369 -4.56 -9.26 18.80
N MET A 370 -4.93 -9.69 20.01
CA MET A 370 -6.25 -10.29 20.26
C MET A 370 -7.32 -9.20 20.25
N TRP A 371 -8.36 -9.39 19.47
CA TRP A 371 -9.50 -8.48 19.39
C TRP A 371 -10.73 -9.07 20.07
N TYR A 372 -11.48 -8.19 20.72
CA TYR A 372 -12.63 -8.53 21.53
C TYR A 372 -13.84 -7.72 21.06
N LEU A 373 -14.95 -8.41 20.75
CA LEU A 373 -16.24 -7.81 20.48
C LEU A 373 -17.21 -8.20 21.58
N THR A 374 -17.50 -7.25 22.48
CA THR A 374 -18.53 -7.43 23.51
C THR A 374 -19.86 -6.92 22.98
N LEU A 375 -20.91 -7.75 23.04
CA LEU A 375 -22.28 -7.40 22.70
C LEU A 375 -23.17 -7.48 23.94
N GLN A 376 -24.07 -6.52 24.08
CA GLN A 376 -25.07 -6.50 25.14
C GLN A 376 -26.37 -5.86 24.65
N THR A 377 -27.50 -6.47 25.00
CA THR A 377 -28.82 -5.94 24.66
C THR A 377 -29.23 -4.88 25.68
N LEU A 378 -29.63 -3.71 25.19
CA LEU A 378 -30.02 -2.56 26.01
C LEU A 378 -31.55 -2.41 26.04
N CYS A 379 -32.03 -1.92 27.17
CA CYS A 379 -33.42 -1.73 27.55
C CYS A 379 -33.60 -0.32 28.16
N ASN A 380 -34.81 0.24 28.09
CA ASN A 380 -35.06 1.62 28.52
C ASN A 380 -35.16 1.76 30.06
N ASN A 381 -35.79 0.78 30.73
CA ASN A 381 -35.97 0.75 32.19
C ASN A 381 -35.37 -0.52 32.80
N SER A 382 -34.66 -0.40 33.93
CA SER A 382 -34.01 -1.53 34.62
C SER A 382 -34.99 -2.60 35.10
N SER A 383 -36.26 -2.25 35.35
CA SER A 383 -37.32 -3.19 35.73
C SER A 383 -37.88 -4.02 34.56
N GLU A 384 -37.73 -3.55 33.32
CA GLU A 384 -38.19 -4.23 32.10
C GLU A 384 -37.10 -5.09 31.45
N CYS A 385 -35.89 -5.09 32.02
CA CYS A 385 -34.71 -5.71 31.44
C CYS A 385 -34.50 -7.19 31.80
N SER A 386 -35.41 -7.78 32.58
CA SER A 386 -35.36 -9.21 32.93
C SER A 386 -35.70 -10.06 31.70
N ASN A 387 -34.79 -10.94 31.29
CA ASN A 387 -34.94 -11.84 30.13
C ASN A 387 -35.15 -11.13 28.78
N VAL A 388 -34.48 -9.99 28.57
CA VAL A 388 -34.42 -9.35 27.25
C VAL A 388 -33.29 -9.97 26.45
N SER A 389 -33.58 -10.40 25.22
CA SER A 389 -32.56 -10.95 24.33
C SER A 389 -32.88 -10.64 22.88
N ALA A 390 -31.84 -10.46 22.06
CA ALA A 390 -31.96 -10.28 20.63
C ALA A 390 -31.03 -11.25 19.91
N VAL A 391 -31.45 -11.74 18.75
CA VAL A 391 -30.59 -12.55 17.89
C VAL A 391 -29.89 -11.65 16.87
N VAL A 392 -28.57 -11.80 16.79
CA VAL A 392 -27.70 -10.97 15.98
C VAL A 392 -26.77 -11.84 15.13
N GLY A 393 -26.70 -11.58 13.84
CA GLY A 393 -25.67 -12.12 12.95
C GLY A 393 -24.39 -11.30 13.11
N VAL A 394 -23.27 -11.99 13.35
CA VAL A 394 -21.95 -11.36 13.47
C VAL A 394 -21.05 -11.91 12.37
N SER A 395 -20.59 -11.04 11.48
CA SER A 395 -19.65 -11.37 10.42
C SER A 395 -18.38 -10.57 10.62
N VAL A 396 -17.26 -11.27 10.84
CA VAL A 396 -15.94 -10.66 11.00
C VAL A 396 -14.99 -11.31 10.00
N ASN A 397 -14.37 -10.50 9.15
CA ASN A 397 -13.39 -10.95 8.20
C ASN A 397 -12.25 -9.94 8.08
N VAL A 398 -11.11 -10.40 7.57
CA VAL A 398 -10.07 -9.50 7.05
C VAL A 398 -10.07 -9.68 5.55
N SER A 399 -10.18 -8.57 4.82
CA SER A 399 -9.98 -8.54 3.37
C SER A 399 -8.65 -7.87 3.06
N ALA A 400 -8.03 -8.24 1.94
CA ALA A 400 -6.81 -7.57 1.48
C ALA A 400 -7.06 -6.05 1.29
N CYS A 401 -8.05 -5.68 0.47
CA CYS A 401 -8.39 -4.28 0.22
C CYS A 401 -9.76 -3.90 0.80
N ILE A 402 -9.98 -2.60 1.02
CA ILE A 402 -11.32 -2.07 1.35
C ILE A 402 -12.23 -2.25 0.13
N ASP A 403 -13.33 -2.98 0.31
CA ASP A 403 -14.38 -3.22 -0.69
C ASP A 403 -13.83 -3.63 -2.08
N ASP A 404 -12.74 -4.40 -2.10
CA ASP A 404 -12.01 -4.82 -3.31
C ASP A 404 -11.64 -3.66 -4.26
N CYS A 405 -11.43 -2.46 -3.70
CA CYS A 405 -11.14 -1.21 -4.43
C CYS A 405 -12.28 -0.69 -5.33
N GLY A 406 -13.49 -1.21 -5.16
CA GLY A 406 -14.67 -0.83 -5.93
C GLY A 406 -14.53 -1.08 -7.44
N ALA A 407 -15.29 -0.33 -8.24
CA ALA A 407 -15.27 -0.47 -9.70
C ALA A 407 -14.11 0.28 -10.39
N TYR A 408 -13.40 1.13 -9.64
CA TYR A 408 -12.43 2.09 -10.19
C TYR A 408 -11.01 1.87 -9.68
N GLY A 409 -10.70 0.70 -9.13
CA GLY A 409 -9.36 0.34 -8.70
C GLY A 409 -9.13 -1.17 -8.76
N ASP A 410 -7.86 -1.55 -8.72
CA ASP A 410 -7.45 -2.96 -8.55
C ASP A 410 -6.78 -3.14 -7.20
N CYS A 411 -7.12 -4.22 -6.50
CA CYS A 411 -6.44 -4.60 -5.28
C CYS A 411 -5.06 -5.20 -5.60
N ARG A 412 -4.00 -4.60 -5.05
CA ARG A 412 -2.61 -5.06 -5.22
C ARG A 412 -2.01 -5.49 -3.89
N LEU A 413 -1.46 -6.70 -3.89
CA LEU A 413 -0.62 -7.20 -2.81
C LEU A 413 0.81 -6.68 -3.00
N LEU A 414 1.29 -5.91 -2.03
CA LEU A 414 2.61 -5.31 -2.01
C LEU A 414 3.46 -5.96 -0.92
N ARG A 415 4.75 -6.13 -1.21
CA ARG A 415 5.71 -6.72 -0.29
C ARG A 415 6.89 -5.78 -0.10
N THR A 416 7.16 -5.42 1.15
CA THR A 416 8.37 -4.69 1.55
C THR A 416 9.18 -5.59 2.49
N HIS A 417 10.31 -6.09 1.99
CA HIS A 417 11.11 -7.12 2.67
C HIS A 417 10.29 -8.38 3.02
N SER A 418 10.01 -8.59 4.30
CA SER A 418 9.23 -9.73 4.81
C SER A 418 7.77 -9.37 5.13
N TYR A 419 7.40 -8.10 5.07
CA TYR A 419 6.04 -7.65 5.40
C TYR A 419 5.18 -7.56 4.14
N LEU A 420 3.97 -8.14 4.22
CA LEU A 420 2.99 -8.16 3.15
C LEU A 420 1.82 -7.27 3.54
N TYR A 421 1.40 -6.39 2.64
CA TYR A 421 0.24 -5.52 2.82
C TYR A 421 -0.47 -5.33 1.50
N ALA A 422 -1.72 -4.92 1.57
CA ALA A 422 -2.55 -4.68 0.40
C ALA A 422 -2.86 -3.19 0.26
N SER A 423 -3.06 -2.75 -0.98
CA SER A 423 -3.45 -1.38 -1.30
C SER A 423 -4.23 -1.33 -2.60
N CYS A 424 -5.04 -0.29 -2.75
CA CYS A 424 -5.78 -0.05 -3.97
C CYS A 424 -4.99 0.78 -4.98
N ALA A 425 -4.88 0.28 -6.20
CA ALA A 425 -4.35 1.02 -7.34
C ALA A 425 -5.52 1.60 -8.14
N CYS A 426 -5.80 2.90 -7.93
CA CYS A 426 -6.93 3.56 -8.56
C CYS A 426 -6.71 3.86 -10.05
N LYS A 427 -7.79 3.82 -10.81
CA LYS A 427 -7.85 4.05 -12.25
C LYS A 427 -8.57 5.36 -12.56
N ALA A 428 -8.34 5.88 -13.76
CA ALA A 428 -9.09 7.01 -14.33
C ALA A 428 -9.18 8.26 -13.43
N GLY A 429 -8.12 8.57 -12.69
CA GLY A 429 -8.05 9.75 -11.82
C GLY A 429 -8.87 9.63 -10.52
N TRP A 430 -9.48 8.48 -10.23
CA TRP A 430 -10.06 8.20 -8.91
C TRP A 430 -8.98 8.15 -7.84
N ARG A 431 -9.32 8.56 -6.61
CA ARG A 431 -8.40 8.67 -5.49
C ARG A 431 -9.00 8.04 -4.21
N GLY A 432 -8.23 8.10 -3.13
CA GLY A 432 -8.64 7.60 -1.82
C GLY A 432 -8.34 6.11 -1.61
N TRP A 433 -8.48 5.66 -0.37
CA TRP A 433 -8.09 4.31 0.07
C TRP A 433 -8.86 3.17 -0.61
N GLY A 434 -10.12 3.39 -0.95
CA GLY A 434 -10.96 2.45 -1.68
C GLY A 434 -11.24 2.87 -3.13
N CYS A 435 -10.50 3.83 -3.69
CA CYS A 435 -10.78 4.42 -5.00
C CYS A 435 -12.21 4.99 -5.16
N THR A 436 -12.76 5.51 -4.05
CA THR A 436 -14.12 6.06 -3.95
C THR A 436 -14.16 7.58 -4.06
N ASP A 437 -13.02 8.26 -4.08
CA ASP A 437 -12.95 9.72 -4.22
C ASP A 437 -12.91 10.12 -5.70
N GLY A 438 -14.05 10.63 -6.17
CA GLY A 438 -14.25 11.08 -7.55
C GLY A 438 -13.90 12.55 -7.80
N SER A 439 -13.35 13.28 -6.83
CA SER A 439 -13.11 14.73 -6.94
C SER A 439 -12.24 15.14 -8.13
N LYS A 440 -11.28 14.29 -8.53
CA LYS A 440 -10.43 14.47 -9.72
C LYS A 440 -10.63 13.37 -10.77
N ALA A 441 -11.71 12.59 -10.69
CA ALA A 441 -11.96 11.50 -11.62
C ALA A 441 -12.16 12.04 -13.05
N LEU A 442 -11.56 11.36 -14.03
CA LEU A 442 -11.66 11.69 -15.44
C LEU A 442 -13.05 11.29 -15.96
N SER A 443 -13.73 12.21 -16.64
CA SER A 443 -15.01 11.89 -17.28
C SER A 443 -14.82 10.88 -18.42
N PHE A 444 -15.83 10.04 -18.67
CA PHE A 444 -15.78 9.06 -19.75
C PHE A 444 -15.49 9.69 -21.12
N SER A 445 -16.05 10.89 -21.39
CA SER A 445 -15.78 11.63 -22.62
C SER A 445 -14.30 12.03 -22.75
N LEU A 446 -13.64 12.39 -21.65
CA LEU A 446 -12.21 12.70 -21.67
C LEU A 446 -11.35 11.44 -21.83
N GLN A 447 -11.71 10.33 -21.19
CA GLN A 447 -11.03 9.03 -21.39
C GLN A 447 -11.11 8.60 -22.86
N LEU A 448 -12.31 8.63 -23.45
CA LEU A 448 -12.54 8.26 -24.85
C LEU A 448 -11.77 9.17 -25.83
N ARG A 449 -11.79 10.50 -25.60
CA ARG A 449 -11.01 11.43 -26.42
C ARG A 449 -9.52 11.12 -26.33
N SER A 450 -9.01 10.83 -25.14
CA SER A 450 -7.58 10.53 -24.96
C SER A 450 -7.18 9.29 -25.76
N VAL A 451 -7.92 8.18 -25.63
CA VAL A 451 -7.71 6.97 -26.46
C VAL A 451 -7.75 7.32 -27.95
N LEU A 452 -8.79 8.01 -28.41
CA LEU A 452 -8.93 8.32 -29.84
C LEU A 452 -7.81 9.22 -30.36
N PHE A 453 -7.41 10.27 -29.65
CA PHE A 453 -6.35 11.17 -30.10
C PHE A 453 -4.99 10.46 -30.20
N LEU A 454 -4.58 9.70 -29.16
CA LEU A 454 -3.29 9.01 -29.18
C LEU A 454 -3.26 7.84 -30.18
N THR A 455 -4.36 7.12 -30.35
CA THR A 455 -4.42 5.99 -31.29
C THR A 455 -4.59 6.42 -32.75
N LEU A 456 -5.49 7.37 -33.04
CA LEU A 456 -5.72 7.83 -34.41
C LEU A 456 -4.57 8.66 -34.97
N SER A 457 -3.85 9.41 -34.11
CA SER A 457 -2.67 10.16 -34.55
C SER A 457 -1.57 9.26 -35.11
N ASN A 458 -1.44 8.04 -34.60
CA ASN A 458 -0.50 7.04 -35.11
C ASN A 458 -0.83 6.58 -36.54
N LEU A 459 -2.09 6.59 -36.96
CA LEU A 459 -2.48 6.24 -38.33
C LEU A 459 -1.91 7.20 -39.38
N LEU A 460 -1.37 8.37 -38.98
CA LEU A 460 -0.64 9.25 -39.89
C LEU A 460 0.70 8.68 -40.36
N PHE A 461 1.14 7.52 -39.86
CA PHE A 461 2.21 6.75 -40.48
C PHE A 461 1.77 6.02 -41.77
N LEU A 462 0.46 5.91 -42.07
CA LEU A 462 -0.03 5.30 -43.31
C LEU A 462 0.48 6.00 -44.58
N PRO A 463 0.41 7.34 -44.74
CA PRO A 463 0.98 8.00 -45.91
C PRO A 463 2.50 7.78 -46.09
N PRO A 464 3.35 7.89 -45.05
CA PRO A 464 4.76 7.48 -45.12
C PRO A 464 4.98 6.03 -45.58
N ILE A 465 4.19 5.08 -45.07
CA ILE A 465 4.25 3.66 -45.47
C ILE A 465 3.94 3.52 -46.96
N ILE A 466 2.83 4.10 -47.42
CA ILE A 466 2.41 4.06 -48.83
C ILE A 466 3.49 4.69 -49.73
N LEU A 467 4.06 5.82 -49.32
CA LEU A 467 5.12 6.51 -50.05
C LEU A 467 6.40 5.68 -50.12
N ALA A 468 6.81 5.05 -49.01
CA ALA A 468 7.97 4.19 -48.95
C ALA A 468 7.81 2.97 -49.87
N LEU A 469 6.64 2.32 -49.86
CA LEU A 469 6.30 1.22 -50.77
C LEU A 469 6.33 1.67 -52.23
N TYR A 470 5.71 2.81 -52.55
CA TYR A 470 5.71 3.38 -53.91
C TYR A 470 7.14 3.67 -54.42
N ARG A 471 8.03 4.10 -53.53
CA ARG A 471 9.43 4.41 -53.84
C ARG A 471 10.39 3.22 -53.73
N GLY A 472 9.91 2.03 -53.35
CA GLY A 472 10.72 0.80 -53.26
C GLY A 472 11.55 0.67 -51.98
N TYR A 473 11.23 1.43 -50.93
CA TYR A 473 11.89 1.39 -49.61
C TYR A 473 11.20 0.38 -48.69
N LEU A 474 11.33 -0.92 -49.00
CA LEU A 474 10.63 -2.01 -48.28
C LEU A 474 11.03 -2.11 -46.79
N PRO A 475 12.32 -2.05 -46.41
CA PRO A 475 12.71 -2.12 -45.01
C PRO A 475 12.18 -0.95 -44.18
N GLU A 476 12.24 0.27 -44.72
CA GLU A 476 11.69 1.46 -44.09
C GLU A 476 10.16 1.35 -43.92
N ALA A 477 9.45 0.89 -44.96
CA ALA A 477 8.01 0.65 -44.88
C ALA A 477 7.63 -0.37 -43.80
N ALA A 478 8.42 -1.44 -43.64
CA ALA A 478 8.21 -2.44 -42.60
C ALA A 478 8.40 -1.87 -41.19
N VAL A 479 9.42 -1.03 -40.99
CA VAL A 479 9.67 -0.36 -39.69
C VAL A 479 8.56 0.63 -39.37
N TYR A 480 8.10 1.43 -40.33
CA TYR A 480 6.98 2.36 -40.11
C TYR A 480 5.67 1.63 -39.80
N LEU A 481 5.41 0.51 -40.46
CA LEU A 481 4.25 -0.33 -40.16
C LEU A 481 4.33 -0.93 -38.76
N TYR A 482 5.51 -1.43 -38.35
CA TYR A 482 5.76 -1.91 -37.01
C TYR A 482 5.50 -0.81 -35.97
N ASN A 483 6.05 0.39 -36.18
CA ASN A 483 5.85 1.53 -35.28
C ASN A 483 4.38 1.89 -35.15
N MET A 484 3.69 2.08 -36.28
CA MET A 484 2.27 2.41 -36.31
C MET A 484 1.44 1.38 -35.53
N PHE A 485 1.67 0.09 -35.76
CA PHE A 485 0.91 -0.98 -35.11
C PHE A 485 1.13 -0.97 -33.60
N PHE A 486 2.37 -1.09 -33.14
CA PHE A 486 2.65 -1.22 -31.71
C PHE A 486 2.39 0.06 -30.93
N SER A 487 2.65 1.24 -31.51
CA SER A 487 2.31 2.53 -30.88
C SER A 487 0.80 2.70 -30.69
N THR A 488 0.01 2.32 -31.69
CA THR A 488 -1.46 2.38 -31.60
C THR A 488 -1.96 1.48 -30.46
N PHE A 489 -1.52 0.23 -30.38
CA PHE A 489 -1.98 -0.70 -29.34
C PHE A 489 -1.40 -0.38 -27.96
N TYR A 490 -0.19 0.17 -27.89
CA TYR A 490 0.37 0.68 -26.65
C TYR A 490 -0.51 1.79 -26.07
N HIS A 491 -0.85 2.82 -26.85
CA HIS A 491 -1.71 3.88 -26.35
C HIS A 491 -3.17 3.46 -26.13
N ALA A 492 -3.65 2.42 -26.81
CA ALA A 492 -4.94 1.82 -26.46
C ALA A 492 -4.90 1.11 -25.08
N CYS A 493 -3.73 0.61 -24.67
CA CYS A 493 -3.51 -0.07 -23.40
C CYS A 493 -3.15 0.90 -22.24
N ASP A 494 -2.45 1.99 -22.55
CA ASP A 494 -1.93 2.97 -21.57
C ASP A 494 -3.00 3.90 -20.99
N GLN A 495 -4.12 4.10 -21.70
CA GLN A 495 -5.13 5.06 -21.26
C GLN A 495 -5.99 4.52 -20.11
N PRO A 496 -6.15 5.30 -19.02
CA PRO A 496 -6.85 4.82 -17.84
C PRO A 496 -8.37 4.79 -18.04
N GLY A 497 -9.03 3.67 -17.73
CA GLY A 497 -10.49 3.57 -17.76
C GLY A 497 -11.05 2.20 -18.13
N VAL A 498 -12.35 2.17 -18.44
CA VAL A 498 -13.04 0.98 -18.99
C VAL A 498 -12.72 0.71 -20.46
N THR A 499 -12.04 1.63 -21.14
CA THR A 499 -11.70 1.56 -22.56
C THR A 499 -10.27 1.07 -22.82
N VAL A 500 -9.65 0.38 -21.85
CA VAL A 500 -8.32 -0.20 -21.98
C VAL A 500 -8.37 -1.41 -22.91
N LEU A 501 -7.49 -1.46 -23.90
CA LEU A 501 -7.29 -2.63 -24.76
C LEU A 501 -5.80 -2.98 -24.84
N CYS A 502 -5.41 -4.04 -24.15
CA CYS A 502 -4.05 -4.58 -24.18
C CYS A 502 -4.02 -5.91 -24.94
N ILE A 503 -3.32 -5.97 -26.07
CA ILE A 503 -3.13 -7.21 -26.84
C ILE A 503 -1.95 -8.06 -26.32
N LEU A 504 -1.06 -7.44 -25.55
CA LEU A 504 0.16 -7.98 -24.96
C LEU A 504 0.38 -7.28 -23.61
N ASP A 505 1.32 -7.78 -22.81
CA ASP A 505 1.70 -7.15 -21.54
C ASP A 505 2.10 -5.67 -21.74
N TYR A 506 1.68 -4.82 -20.81
CA TYR A 506 1.92 -3.36 -20.86
C TYR A 506 3.40 -3.02 -21.10
N ASP A 507 4.31 -3.66 -20.35
CA ASP A 507 5.75 -3.46 -20.49
C ASP A 507 6.28 -3.82 -21.88
N THR A 508 5.73 -4.87 -22.50
CA THR A 508 6.11 -5.31 -23.84
C THR A 508 5.59 -4.33 -24.89
N LEU A 509 4.34 -3.87 -24.78
CA LEU A 509 3.78 -2.87 -25.69
C LEU A 509 4.55 -1.55 -25.62
N GLN A 510 4.88 -1.09 -24.41
CA GLN A 510 5.66 0.11 -24.21
C GLN A 510 7.05 -0.03 -24.84
N PHE A 511 7.74 -1.16 -24.62
CA PHE A 511 9.03 -1.42 -25.25
C PHE A 511 8.96 -1.36 -26.79
N CYS A 512 7.96 -2.00 -27.39
CA CYS A 512 7.77 -2.02 -28.84
C CYS A 512 7.48 -0.62 -29.43
N ASP A 513 6.73 0.22 -28.71
CA ASP A 513 6.45 1.60 -29.12
C ASP A 513 7.72 2.47 -29.17
N PHE A 514 8.49 2.50 -28.08
CA PHE A 514 9.76 3.24 -28.03
C PHE A 514 10.78 2.72 -29.06
N LEU A 515 10.90 1.39 -29.19
CA LEU A 515 11.79 0.76 -30.19
C LEU A 515 11.37 1.12 -31.62
N GLY A 516 10.08 1.01 -31.94
CA GLY A 516 9.53 1.32 -33.26
C GLY A 516 9.77 2.78 -33.63
N SER A 517 9.54 3.69 -32.70
CA SER A 517 9.69 5.13 -32.90
C SER A 517 11.16 5.52 -33.13
N CYS A 518 12.08 5.04 -32.28
CA CYS A 518 13.52 5.27 -32.44
C CYS A 518 14.05 4.68 -33.74
N THR A 519 13.66 3.45 -34.06
CA THR A 519 14.11 2.77 -35.27
C THR A 519 13.58 3.44 -36.53
N SER A 520 12.35 3.97 -36.50
CA SER A 520 11.76 4.74 -37.61
C SER A 520 12.59 5.98 -37.93
N VAL A 521 12.98 6.76 -36.91
CA VAL A 521 13.85 7.92 -37.09
C VAL A 521 15.23 7.49 -37.61
N TRP A 522 15.82 6.44 -37.04
CA TRP A 522 17.12 5.90 -37.46
C TRP A 522 17.15 5.50 -38.94
N VAL A 523 16.22 4.66 -39.39
CA VAL A 523 16.20 4.18 -40.78
C VAL A 523 15.92 5.33 -41.75
N THR A 524 15.11 6.33 -41.36
CA THR A 524 14.85 7.52 -42.17
C THR A 524 16.13 8.32 -42.42
N VAL A 525 16.88 8.63 -41.36
CA VAL A 525 18.10 9.46 -41.46
C VAL A 525 19.22 8.72 -42.21
N ILE A 526 19.40 7.42 -41.96
CA ILE A 526 20.39 6.61 -42.70
C ILE A 526 19.97 6.46 -44.18
N CYS A 527 18.68 6.36 -44.48
CA CYS A 527 18.18 6.36 -45.87
C CYS A 527 18.51 7.69 -46.58
N MET A 528 18.39 8.83 -45.89
CA MET A 528 18.77 10.14 -46.43
C MET A 528 20.28 10.27 -46.73
N ALA A 529 21.13 9.51 -46.04
CA ALA A 529 22.57 9.46 -46.33
C ALA A 529 22.86 8.85 -47.73
N LYS A 530 21.91 8.11 -48.32
CA LYS A 530 22.01 7.48 -49.64
C LYS A 530 23.30 6.64 -49.78
N LEU A 531 23.68 5.89 -48.74
CA LEU A 531 24.88 5.02 -48.75
C LEU A 531 24.76 3.87 -49.77
N GLN A 532 25.87 3.17 -50.03
CA GLN A 532 25.81 1.90 -50.77
C GLN A 532 24.96 0.89 -49.99
N ASP A 533 24.24 0.02 -50.70
CA ASP A 533 23.24 -0.87 -50.09
C ASP A 533 23.82 -1.79 -49.00
N LEU A 534 25.03 -2.32 -49.19
CA LEU A 534 25.70 -3.15 -48.19
C LEU A 534 25.85 -2.40 -46.86
N PHE A 535 26.46 -1.21 -46.88
CA PHE A 535 26.67 -0.41 -45.68
C PHE A 535 25.36 0.09 -45.08
N LYS A 536 24.37 0.45 -45.92
CA LYS A 536 23.04 0.85 -45.47
C LYS A 536 22.38 -0.25 -44.64
N TYR A 537 22.35 -1.49 -45.14
CA TYR A 537 21.71 -2.61 -44.44
C TYR A 537 22.48 -3.06 -43.20
N VAL A 538 23.83 -3.01 -43.23
CA VAL A 538 24.63 -3.26 -42.03
C VAL A 538 24.29 -2.25 -40.93
N LEU A 539 24.17 -0.96 -41.27
CA LEU A 539 23.78 0.09 -40.32
C LEU A 539 22.32 -0.04 -39.85
N PHE A 540 21.41 -0.49 -40.71
CA PHE A 540 20.03 -0.79 -40.29
C PHE A 540 19.99 -1.89 -39.25
N MET A 541 20.62 -3.04 -39.52
CA MET A 541 20.57 -4.21 -38.63
C MET A 541 21.34 -3.97 -37.32
N SER A 542 22.57 -3.46 -37.42
CA SER A 542 23.37 -3.16 -36.22
C SER A 542 22.74 -2.05 -35.37
N GLY A 543 22.23 -0.99 -36.00
CA GLY A 543 21.53 0.08 -35.32
C GLY A 543 20.27 -0.40 -34.62
N ALA A 544 19.43 -1.20 -35.28
CA ALA A 544 18.20 -1.75 -34.69
C ALA A 544 18.50 -2.64 -33.47
N LEU A 545 19.53 -3.48 -33.53
CA LEU A 545 19.94 -4.32 -32.38
C LEU A 545 20.47 -3.49 -31.21
N LEU A 546 21.27 -2.45 -31.49
CA LEU A 546 21.78 -1.54 -30.45
C LEU A 546 20.66 -0.71 -29.82
N ILE A 547 19.71 -0.22 -30.62
CA ILE A 547 18.53 0.50 -30.12
C ILE A 547 17.69 -0.44 -29.27
N ALA A 548 17.43 -1.67 -29.71
CA ALA A 548 16.68 -2.66 -28.92
C ALA A 548 17.33 -2.95 -27.57
N MET A 549 18.66 -3.14 -27.54
CA MET A 549 19.41 -3.29 -26.29
C MET A 549 19.35 -2.02 -25.42
N ALA A 550 19.45 -0.84 -26.01
CA ALA A 550 19.37 0.42 -25.26
C ALA A 550 17.99 0.63 -24.62
N MET A 551 16.91 0.33 -25.37
CA MET A 551 15.53 0.43 -24.88
C MET A 551 15.23 -0.61 -23.80
N SER A 552 15.86 -1.79 -23.83
CA SER A 552 15.67 -2.80 -22.77
C SER A 552 16.41 -2.46 -21.48
N LEU A 553 17.53 -1.72 -21.55
CA LEU A 553 18.25 -1.23 -20.38
C LEU A 553 17.53 -0.04 -19.72
N ASP A 554 17.20 0.98 -20.50
CA ASP A 554 16.49 2.15 -19.99
C ASP A 554 15.68 2.87 -21.08
N ARG A 555 14.39 2.53 -21.18
CA ARG A 555 13.45 3.06 -22.18
C ARG A 555 13.25 4.57 -22.13
N HIS A 556 13.43 5.21 -20.97
CA HIS A 556 13.27 6.66 -20.81
C HIS A 556 14.58 7.44 -20.86
N GLY A 557 15.73 6.75 -20.99
CA GLY A 557 17.04 7.38 -20.96
C GLY A 557 17.25 8.34 -22.13
N LEU A 558 17.50 9.62 -21.84
CA LEU A 558 17.74 10.67 -22.84
C LEU A 558 18.83 10.27 -23.85
N TRP A 559 19.95 9.72 -23.36
CA TRP A 559 21.07 9.29 -24.21
C TRP A 559 20.75 8.07 -25.08
N ASN A 560 19.79 7.24 -24.68
CA ASN A 560 19.36 6.07 -25.45
C ASN A 560 18.58 6.49 -26.70
N PHE A 561 17.91 7.65 -26.67
CA PHE A 561 17.30 8.27 -27.83
C PHE A 561 18.28 9.17 -28.61
N LEU A 562 18.99 10.06 -27.90
CA LEU A 562 19.84 11.09 -28.49
C LEU A 562 21.10 10.50 -29.14
N GLY A 563 21.69 9.46 -28.54
CA GLY A 563 22.91 8.81 -29.05
C GLY A 563 22.75 8.26 -30.47
N PRO A 564 21.78 7.36 -30.73
CA PRO A 564 21.48 6.88 -32.07
C PRO A 564 21.16 8.00 -33.05
N LEU A 565 20.36 8.99 -32.63
CA LEU A 565 20.01 10.14 -33.49
C LEU A 565 21.25 10.93 -33.93
N LEU A 566 22.12 11.30 -32.99
CA LEU A 566 23.36 12.03 -33.29
C LEU A 566 24.28 11.22 -34.20
N PHE A 567 24.44 9.93 -33.95
CA PHE A 567 25.26 9.05 -34.80
C PHE A 567 24.71 8.98 -36.23
N ALA A 568 23.39 8.82 -36.40
CA ALA A 568 22.77 8.78 -37.72
C ALA A 568 22.93 10.12 -38.46
N LEU A 569 22.76 11.24 -37.76
CA LEU A 569 22.96 12.58 -38.32
C LEU A 569 24.42 12.83 -38.73
N ILE A 570 25.40 12.45 -37.90
CA ILE A 570 26.83 12.55 -38.22
C ILE A 570 27.16 11.71 -39.45
N THR A 571 26.63 10.48 -39.52
CA THR A 571 26.83 9.59 -40.67
C THR A 571 26.28 10.22 -41.96
N MET A 572 25.06 10.78 -41.89
CA MET A 572 24.44 11.46 -43.02
C MET A 572 25.22 12.70 -43.46
N VAL A 573 25.59 13.58 -42.53
CA VAL A 573 26.36 14.80 -42.82
C VAL A 573 27.72 14.44 -43.42
N SER A 574 28.41 13.44 -42.87
CA SER A 574 29.71 12.97 -43.39
C SER A 574 29.59 12.44 -44.82
N ALA A 575 28.55 11.65 -45.11
CA ALA A 575 28.28 11.14 -46.46
C ALA A 575 27.96 12.27 -47.46
N TRP A 576 27.20 13.29 -47.02
CA TRP A 576 26.89 14.46 -47.84
C TRP A 576 28.11 15.32 -48.11
N VAL A 577 28.96 15.56 -47.09
CA VAL A 577 30.23 16.30 -47.22
C VAL A 577 31.18 15.56 -48.17
N TYR A 578 31.37 14.25 -47.99
CA TYR A 578 32.21 13.44 -48.87
C TYR A 578 31.79 13.56 -50.35
N ARG A 579 30.49 13.46 -50.62
CA ARG A 579 29.94 13.63 -51.98
C ARG A 579 30.04 15.06 -52.48
N GLY A 580 29.86 16.03 -51.60
CA GLY A 580 29.93 17.45 -51.95
C GLY A 580 31.34 17.86 -52.35
N VAL A 581 32.35 17.41 -51.61
CA VAL A 581 33.78 17.60 -51.93
C VAL A 581 34.12 16.90 -53.24
N GLY A 582 33.72 15.63 -53.41
CA GLY A 582 33.98 14.88 -54.65
C GLY A 582 33.34 15.49 -55.90
N ARG A 583 32.20 16.18 -55.78
CA ARG A 583 31.48 16.83 -56.90
C ARG A 583 31.71 18.35 -56.99
N ARG A 584 32.49 18.93 -56.08
CA ARG A 584 32.69 20.39 -55.92
C ARG A 584 31.40 21.23 -55.84
N GLN A 585 30.31 20.66 -55.33
CA GLN A 585 29.01 21.31 -55.18
C GLN A 585 28.31 20.84 -53.90
N CYS A 586 27.46 21.67 -53.29
CA CYS A 586 26.67 21.26 -52.13
C CYS A 586 25.70 20.13 -52.50
N TYR A 587 25.68 19.05 -51.72
CA TYR A 587 24.77 17.93 -51.91
C TYR A 587 23.62 18.01 -50.89
N PRO A 588 22.34 17.88 -51.31
CA PRO A 588 21.86 17.71 -52.69
C PRO A 588 21.90 18.99 -53.55
N PRO A 589 22.16 18.88 -54.88
CA PRO A 589 22.49 20.01 -55.75
C PRO A 589 21.30 20.90 -56.16
N LEU A 590 20.05 20.46 -55.98
CA LEU A 590 18.86 21.24 -56.37
C LEU A 590 18.34 22.08 -55.19
N TRP A 591 18.41 23.41 -55.30
CA TRP A 591 17.82 24.34 -54.32
C TRP A 591 16.32 24.10 -54.08
N ARG A 592 15.56 23.71 -55.12
CA ARG A 592 14.13 23.33 -54.98
C ARG A 592 13.93 22.19 -53.98
N ARG A 593 14.86 21.24 -53.90
CA ARG A 593 14.78 20.13 -52.94
C ARG A 593 14.99 20.59 -51.50
N TRP A 594 15.85 21.59 -51.30
CA TRP A 594 16.06 22.20 -50.00
C TRP A 594 14.80 22.93 -49.52
N VAL A 595 14.23 23.80 -50.37
CA VAL A 595 13.10 24.65 -49.97
C VAL A 595 11.78 23.88 -49.83
N PHE A 596 11.46 22.95 -50.74
CA PHE A 596 10.16 22.30 -50.75
C PHE A 596 10.10 20.97 -49.98
N TYR A 597 11.24 20.38 -49.64
CA TYR A 597 11.28 19.06 -48.98
C TYR A 597 12.14 19.06 -47.71
N LEU A 598 13.44 19.34 -47.81
CA LEU A 598 14.33 19.18 -46.65
C LEU A 598 14.06 20.19 -45.54
N LEU A 599 13.94 21.48 -45.84
CA LEU A 599 13.70 22.50 -44.82
C LEU A 599 12.35 22.32 -44.11
N PRO A 600 11.22 22.10 -44.82
CA PRO A 600 9.95 21.78 -44.16
C PRO A 600 10.01 20.52 -43.30
N GLY A 601 10.64 19.44 -43.81
CA GLY A 601 10.78 18.19 -43.07
C GLY A 601 11.62 18.33 -41.79
N ILE A 602 12.77 19.00 -41.87
CA ILE A 602 13.65 19.27 -40.72
C ILE A 602 12.92 20.18 -39.71
N ALA A 603 12.24 21.23 -40.18
CA ALA A 603 11.49 22.12 -39.29
C ALA A 603 10.40 21.37 -38.53
N LEU A 604 9.62 20.53 -39.20
CA LEU A 604 8.59 19.69 -38.55
C LEU A 604 9.20 18.73 -37.53
N ALA A 605 10.31 18.07 -37.86
CA ALA A 605 10.99 17.16 -36.95
C ALA A 605 11.53 17.90 -35.70
N LEU A 606 12.13 19.08 -35.87
CA LEU A 606 12.62 19.91 -34.77
C LEU A 606 11.48 20.40 -33.88
N ILE A 607 10.38 20.89 -34.46
CA ILE A 607 9.20 21.31 -33.70
C ILE A 607 8.62 20.13 -32.92
N GLY A 608 8.54 18.94 -33.54
CA GLY A 608 8.10 17.72 -32.88
C GLY A 608 8.95 17.41 -31.65
N VAL A 609 10.27 17.34 -31.82
CA VAL A 609 11.21 17.09 -30.70
C VAL A 609 11.07 18.16 -29.61
N CYS A 610 10.94 19.44 -29.96
CA CYS A 610 10.75 20.51 -28.98
C CYS A 610 9.45 20.37 -28.19
N VAL A 611 8.34 19.98 -28.84
CA VAL A 611 7.06 19.73 -28.16
C VAL A 611 7.20 18.58 -27.17
N TYR A 612 7.83 17.48 -27.58
CA TYR A 612 8.06 16.31 -26.74
C TYR A 612 8.95 16.62 -25.52
N VAL A 613 10.05 17.35 -25.72
CA VAL A 613 11.02 17.59 -24.63
C VAL A 613 10.58 18.69 -23.66
N PHE A 614 9.92 19.75 -24.15
CA PHE A 614 9.70 20.95 -23.35
C PHE A 614 8.24 21.23 -22.99
N ALA A 615 7.27 20.70 -23.74
CA ALA A 615 5.86 21.05 -23.57
C ALA A 615 5.00 19.96 -22.92
N GLU A 616 5.51 18.73 -22.82
CA GLU A 616 4.77 17.56 -22.32
C GLU A 616 4.64 17.55 -20.79
N THR A 617 3.41 17.40 -20.30
CA THR A 617 3.03 17.29 -18.88
C THR A 617 1.89 16.27 -18.75
N ASP A 618 1.65 15.74 -17.55
CA ASP A 618 0.58 14.74 -17.35
C ASP A 618 -0.80 15.25 -17.78
N GLY A 619 -1.06 16.55 -17.60
CA GLY A 619 -2.36 17.15 -17.91
C GLY A 619 -2.59 17.46 -19.39
N ASN A 620 -1.52 17.62 -20.19
CA ASN A 620 -1.63 17.95 -21.62
C ASN A 620 -1.07 16.85 -22.55
N TYR A 621 -0.56 15.75 -21.98
CA TYR A 621 0.00 14.59 -22.66
C TYR A 621 -0.82 14.16 -23.88
N LEU A 622 -2.15 14.07 -23.72
CA LEU A 622 -3.03 13.65 -24.80
C LEU A 622 -2.90 14.52 -26.06
N TYR A 623 -2.67 15.82 -25.91
CA TYR A 623 -2.57 16.78 -27.01
C TYR A 623 -1.15 16.89 -27.53
N THR A 624 -0.17 17.02 -26.63
CA THR A 624 1.24 17.22 -27.00
C THR A 624 1.82 15.98 -27.65
N HIS A 625 1.52 14.79 -27.12
CA HIS A 625 2.04 13.54 -27.65
C HIS A 625 1.37 13.15 -28.98
N SER A 626 0.06 13.35 -29.10
CA SER A 626 -0.64 13.19 -30.39
C SER A 626 -0.10 14.15 -31.46
N LEU A 627 0.22 15.39 -31.08
CA LEU A 627 0.85 16.36 -31.99
C LEU A 627 2.26 15.91 -32.40
N TRP A 628 3.03 15.31 -31.48
CA TRP A 628 4.33 14.73 -31.79
C TRP A 628 4.22 13.64 -32.86
N HIS A 629 3.28 12.69 -32.75
CA HIS A 629 3.02 11.68 -33.79
C HIS A 629 2.78 12.33 -35.16
N VAL A 630 1.88 13.31 -35.19
CA VAL A 630 1.51 14.04 -36.41
C VAL A 630 2.74 14.68 -37.05
N LEU A 631 3.55 15.39 -36.26
CA LEU A 631 4.72 16.13 -36.75
C LEU A 631 5.82 15.19 -37.26
N ILE A 632 6.13 14.13 -36.53
CA ILE A 632 7.16 13.16 -36.93
C ILE A 632 6.71 12.39 -38.17
N ALA A 633 5.50 11.83 -38.19
CA ALA A 633 5.00 11.10 -39.36
C ALA A 633 4.95 11.99 -40.62
N THR A 634 4.51 13.24 -40.46
CA THR A 634 4.49 14.21 -41.58
C THR A 634 5.90 14.58 -42.03
N SER A 635 6.87 14.69 -41.11
CA SER A 635 8.27 14.97 -41.48
C SER A 635 8.86 13.90 -42.41
N ILE A 636 8.52 12.62 -42.19
CA ILE A 636 9.02 11.50 -43.00
C ILE A 636 8.60 11.63 -44.47
N LEU A 637 7.39 12.14 -44.75
CA LEU A 637 6.90 12.37 -46.12
C LEU A 637 7.82 13.30 -46.93
N PHE A 638 8.37 14.32 -46.26
CA PHE A 638 9.26 15.29 -46.87
C PHE A 638 10.71 14.81 -46.90
N LEU A 639 11.14 14.07 -45.88
CA LEU A 639 12.53 13.64 -45.69
C LEU A 639 12.91 12.43 -46.54
N LEU A 640 11.96 11.52 -46.83
CA LEU A 640 12.20 10.37 -47.70
C LEU A 640 12.77 10.83 -49.05
N PRO A 641 13.92 10.28 -49.50
CA PRO A 641 14.48 10.62 -50.79
C PRO A 641 13.62 10.11 -51.95
N PRO A 642 13.67 10.75 -53.13
CA PRO A 642 13.06 10.21 -54.33
C PRO A 642 13.81 8.95 -54.78
N ARG A 643 13.06 8.05 -55.42
CA ARG A 643 13.58 6.82 -55.99
C ARG A 643 14.62 7.13 -57.07
N ASP A 644 15.66 6.30 -57.13
CA ASP A 644 16.65 6.40 -58.19
C ASP A 644 16.04 5.87 -59.50
N THR A 645 16.19 6.65 -60.58
CA THR A 645 15.55 6.40 -61.89
C THR A 645 15.96 5.09 -62.57
N HIS A 646 16.94 4.35 -62.02
CA HIS A 646 17.52 3.15 -62.62
C HIS A 646 17.12 1.82 -61.96
N THR A 647 16.34 1.81 -60.87
CA THR A 647 15.92 0.58 -60.18
C THR A 647 14.43 0.32 -60.40
N GLN A 648 14.04 -0.91 -60.77
CA GLN A 648 12.64 -1.36 -60.93
C GLN A 648 11.90 -1.40 -59.57
N PRO A 649 10.56 -1.22 -59.51
CA PRO A 649 9.84 -0.93 -58.25
C PRO A 649 9.70 -2.14 -57.34
N TRP A 650 9.63 -3.32 -57.95
CA TRP A 650 9.57 -4.61 -57.30
C TRP A 650 10.62 -5.45 -58.00
N GLY A 651 11.56 -6.03 -57.25
CA GLY A 651 12.58 -6.94 -57.77
C GLY A 651 12.03 -8.27 -58.28
N TRP A 652 10.82 -8.29 -58.82
CA TRP A 652 10.23 -9.44 -59.48
C TRP A 652 10.69 -9.42 -60.93
N THR A 653 11.84 -10.03 -61.18
CA THR A 653 12.18 -10.47 -62.52
C THR A 653 11.19 -11.56 -62.90
N HIS A 654 10.10 -11.20 -63.58
CA HIS A 654 9.37 -12.16 -64.41
C HIS A 654 10.30 -12.60 -65.55
N SER A 655 11.17 -13.56 -65.27
CA SER A 655 11.79 -14.40 -66.29
C SER A 655 12.12 -15.76 -65.68
N LEU A 656 11.12 -16.63 -65.63
CA LEU A 656 11.40 -18.05 -65.77
C LEU A 656 11.92 -18.25 -67.20
N CYS A 657 13.11 -18.86 -67.30
CA CYS A 657 13.76 -19.41 -68.48
C CYS A 657 14.51 -18.46 -69.44
N GLY A 658 15.81 -18.77 -69.64
CA GLY A 658 16.56 -18.46 -70.87
C GLY A 658 17.55 -17.30 -70.83
N TYR A 659 18.84 -17.61 -70.60
CA TYR A 659 20.05 -16.85 -70.95
C TYR A 659 20.08 -15.31 -70.73
N LYS A 660 20.87 -14.87 -69.74
CA LYS A 660 21.34 -13.47 -69.66
C LYS A 660 22.48 -13.23 -70.66
N ILE A 661 22.22 -12.42 -71.68
CA ILE A 661 23.26 -11.70 -72.41
C ILE A 661 23.86 -10.66 -71.46
N CYS A 662 25.17 -10.78 -71.19
CA CYS A 662 25.93 -9.79 -70.44
C CYS A 662 25.91 -8.45 -71.16
N LYS A 663 25.25 -7.44 -70.57
CA LYS A 663 25.40 -6.05 -70.98
C LYS A 663 26.59 -5.50 -70.18
N ASN A 664 27.71 -5.24 -70.87
CA ASN A 664 28.92 -4.64 -70.31
C ASN A 664 28.58 -3.36 -69.52
N GLN A 665 28.59 -3.45 -68.21
CA GLN A 665 28.70 -2.30 -67.32
C GLN A 665 30.15 -2.26 -66.87
N LYS A 666 30.93 -1.32 -67.43
CA LYS A 666 32.29 -1.02 -66.95
C LYS A 666 32.19 -0.60 -65.49
N GLU A 667 32.60 -1.48 -64.58
CA GLU A 667 33.05 -1.10 -63.25
C GLU A 667 34.47 -0.57 -63.39
N ASP A 668 34.63 0.76 -63.31
CA ASP A 668 35.95 1.35 -63.09
C ASP A 668 36.35 1.06 -61.63
N LEU A 669 37.08 -0.05 -61.44
CA LEU A 669 37.92 -0.26 -60.27
C LEU A 669 39.01 0.81 -60.26
N TYR A 670 38.92 1.78 -59.34
CA TYR A 670 40.10 2.46 -58.83
C TYR A 670 40.36 1.99 -57.41
N THR A 671 41.32 1.07 -57.31
CA THR A 671 42.06 0.69 -56.11
C THR A 671 42.98 1.81 -55.67
N VAL A 672 42.95 2.20 -54.39
CA VAL A 672 44.10 2.74 -53.61
C VAL A 672 43.69 2.51 -52.14
N SER A 673 44.29 1.59 -51.36
CA SER A 673 45.54 1.75 -50.59
C SER A 673 45.73 3.12 -49.95
#